data_AF-A0A0D6KRM6-F1
#
_entry.id   AF-A0A0D6KRM6-F1
#
_cell.length_a   1.000
_cell.length_b   1.000
_cell.length_c   1.000
_cell.angle_alpha   90.00
_cell.angle_beta   90.00
_cell.angle_gamma   90.00
#
_symmetry.space_group_name_H-M   'P 1'
#
loop_
_entity.id
_entity.type
_entity.pdbx_description
1 polymer ?
#
loop_
_entity_poly.entity_id
_entity_poly.type
_entity_poly.pdbx_seq_one_letter_code
_entity_poly.pdbx_strand_id
1 'polypeptide(L)'
;MTHSTARRNPYVIGRPIDESELLFGRESLFNFIEDNLKQDIKVILLHGQRRIGKSSVLRNIPNFVAPEQFAFITFDLEYHSRETLSRILAAIATEIIEQLELDLDRISLPDITELETDPYIFYRQFLPKVYQEIGNQKLVLLLDEFDALNNDSSDTAVEHLFPYLRSIIELPDNQLFIILCVGRQSADMPNLLSIFNNVPYQEIGLLDAEDAAQLITQPAKNSLNYEQNAIDEIYRLTAGHPYFIQVICFHIFVQARSEEKWQVTRTDVDAIVEQAIESAEAGLAWFWDGLTILEQIVFSSVAEAQKQAFPENPLTLLKKYGIIETEELVQAARQLVEKGLLNASGNQIKVEIVRLWLLKRHPIDTDIQALIQQQEQKINVISQRNITQHQERKLKLLNDKILKEAREKDTDYSPNKNLRFRIVVVGLIVSISSVALGIYQFFNSCEKRQYFILDQSCVVQHNNINYLNVITNISRGDRTVFYNKENKDFNRALEEFKKTDYTKATELFKKAVALNPQDPEVLIYYNNALARQKGTPMTVAVSVPVENPKGMAEDILRGVAQAQNKFNQQGGFNGKLLEIVIANDANKTENAKQIAQVLIKDSSILGVIGHSSSNLTQVALAEYKKANLPIISSTSISDSLSGNVFFRTVPSNAAIGKRLAEYTKSSRGLNKVVIFKNPDSKDSKSLSQAFIEKFEPLGGQVVREIDLTKPELNVNKEIKTIVFSDRAEAAVLFPATQKQASVTLEIAKANADLISTKNPNNPGLSLLGGSLLYGNTTLQKGKKAVEGLIVAIPWFRDSPNSKNFAQAALKQWGGPVSWRTATSYDATQAFIKTLTNISPNFSRENVLQGLKQVNLSPNETSGEPLKFTDNGERQSQPVLVQVKGGKFTLVPSVASGVTPSKSR
;
A
#
# COMPACT_ATOMS: atom_id res chain seq x y z
N MET A 1 22.86 -40.12 18.51
CA MET A 1 22.32 -38.75 18.60
C MET A 1 23.50 -37.79 18.48
N THR A 2 23.72 -37.25 17.28
CA THR A 2 24.69 -36.19 17.02
C THR A 2 23.90 -34.90 16.83
N HIS A 3 24.13 -33.92 17.71
CA HIS A 3 23.49 -32.62 17.63
C HIS A 3 23.96 -31.89 16.36
N SER A 4 23.11 -31.83 15.34
CA SER A 4 23.24 -30.87 14.25
C SER A 4 22.99 -29.47 14.82
N THR A 5 24.04 -28.76 15.24
CA THR A 5 24.00 -27.32 15.49
C THR A 5 23.67 -26.64 14.15
N ALA A 6 22.44 -26.18 13.99
CA ALA A 6 21.99 -25.47 12.78
C ALA A 6 22.85 -24.21 12.58
N ARG A 7 23.74 -24.22 11.58
CA ARG A 7 24.56 -23.06 11.22
C ARG A 7 23.64 -21.94 10.68
N ARG A 8 23.67 -20.78 11.33
CA ARG A 8 22.92 -19.58 10.91
C ARG A 8 23.58 -18.97 9.68
N ASN A 9 22.77 -18.56 8.70
CA ASN A 9 23.27 -17.85 7.52
C ASN A 9 23.81 -16.48 7.94
N PRO A 10 25.10 -16.16 7.67
CA PRO A 10 25.71 -14.91 8.10
C PRO A 10 25.38 -13.72 7.17
N TYR A 11 24.85 -13.99 5.97
CA TYR A 11 24.54 -12.94 5.00
C TYR A 11 23.19 -12.28 5.28
N VAL A 12 23.15 -10.95 5.18
CA VAL A 12 22.01 -10.11 5.56
C VAL A 12 21.42 -9.48 4.31
N ILE A 13 20.17 -9.84 4.01
CA ILE A 13 19.41 -9.28 2.88
C ILE A 13 18.26 -8.40 3.40
N GLY A 14 18.07 -7.23 2.77
CA GLY A 14 16.86 -6.43 2.91
C GLY A 14 16.76 -5.48 4.12
N ARG A 15 17.64 -5.58 5.13
CA ARG A 15 17.76 -4.61 6.23
C ARG A 15 19.10 -3.85 6.19
N PRO A 16 19.20 -2.63 6.76
CA PRO A 16 20.47 -1.97 7.02
C PRO A 16 21.37 -2.84 7.93
N ILE A 17 22.67 -2.65 7.81
CA ILE A 17 23.68 -3.28 8.68
C ILE A 17 23.92 -2.34 9.84
N ASP A 18 23.63 -2.80 11.05
CA ASP A 18 23.85 -2.03 12.29
C ASP A 18 25.17 -2.46 12.96
N GLU A 19 25.67 -3.66 12.62
CA GLU A 19 26.89 -4.26 13.15
C GLU A 19 28.12 -3.77 12.36
N SER A 20 29.00 -2.98 12.97
CA SER A 20 30.14 -2.33 12.28
C SER A 20 31.14 -3.32 11.70
N GLU A 21 31.28 -4.49 12.32
CA GLU A 21 32.13 -5.60 11.87
C GLU A 21 31.62 -6.28 10.58
N LEU A 22 30.38 -6.00 10.18
CA LEU A 22 29.78 -6.51 8.94
C LEU A 22 29.73 -5.45 7.82
N LEU A 23 30.32 -4.27 8.04
CA LEU A 23 30.41 -3.19 7.07
C LEU A 23 31.84 -3.11 6.49
N PHE A 24 31.95 -3.31 5.16
CA PHE A 24 33.24 -3.40 4.47
C PHE A 24 33.44 -2.25 3.48
N GLY A 25 34.69 -1.83 3.27
CA GLY A 25 35.11 -0.93 2.20
C GLY A 25 34.61 0.51 2.25
N ARG A 26 34.32 1.02 3.46
CA ARG A 26 33.80 2.38 3.67
C ARG A 26 34.77 3.29 4.43
N GLU A 27 36.02 2.86 4.61
CA GLU A 27 37.02 3.61 5.40
C GLU A 27 37.29 5.00 4.82
N SER A 28 37.52 5.11 3.50
CA SER A 28 37.75 6.40 2.85
C SER A 28 36.56 7.37 2.97
N LEU A 29 35.34 6.84 2.98
CA LEU A 29 34.10 7.59 3.18
C LEU A 29 33.99 8.09 4.62
N PHE A 30 34.30 7.25 5.61
CA PHE A 30 34.31 7.67 7.01
C PHE A 30 35.41 8.70 7.30
N ASN A 31 36.61 8.52 6.72
CA ASN A 31 37.69 9.51 6.84
C ASN A 31 37.29 10.86 6.23
N PHE A 32 36.64 10.87 5.06
CA PHE A 32 36.12 12.11 4.48
C PHE A 32 35.10 12.79 5.40
N ILE A 33 34.16 12.03 5.97
CA ILE A 33 33.17 12.58 6.91
C ILE A 33 33.90 13.18 8.12
N GLU A 34 34.84 12.43 8.70
CA GLU A 34 35.59 12.86 9.88
C GLU A 34 36.43 14.11 9.62
N ASP A 35 37.17 14.16 8.50
CA ASP A 35 38.00 15.29 8.12
C ASP A 35 37.16 16.57 7.92
N ASN A 36 36.02 16.46 7.24
CA ASN A 36 35.13 17.60 7.03
C ASN A 36 34.50 18.10 8.34
N LEU A 37 34.03 17.18 9.20
CA LEU A 37 33.49 17.56 10.50
C LEU A 37 34.55 18.22 11.40
N LYS A 38 35.79 17.71 11.41
CA LYS A 38 36.91 18.30 12.16
C LYS A 38 37.32 19.68 11.63
N GLN A 39 37.13 19.93 10.34
CA GLN A 39 37.31 21.25 9.71
C GLN A 39 36.13 22.21 9.93
N ASP A 40 35.19 21.86 10.82
CA ASP A 40 33.98 22.63 11.13
C ASP A 40 33.02 22.81 9.93
N ILE A 41 33.09 21.92 8.93
CA ILE A 41 32.14 21.93 7.82
C ILE A 41 30.78 21.42 8.31
N LYS A 42 29.81 22.34 8.39
CA LYS A 42 28.51 22.09 9.02
C LYS A 42 27.56 21.20 8.23
N VAL A 43 27.74 21.10 6.91
CA VAL A 43 26.84 20.31 6.06
C VAL A 43 27.68 19.43 5.15
N ILE A 44 27.38 18.13 5.14
CA ILE A 44 28.02 17.13 4.26
C ILE A 44 26.92 16.41 3.49
N LEU A 45 27.12 16.19 2.20
CA LEU A 45 26.16 15.51 1.34
C LEU A 45 26.70 14.16 0.85
N LEU A 46 26.04 13.08 1.24
CA LEU A 46 26.32 11.74 0.76
C LEU A 46 25.28 11.36 -0.29
N HIS A 47 25.70 10.78 -1.41
CA HIS A 47 24.77 10.35 -2.44
C HIS A 47 25.09 8.96 -2.96
N GLY A 48 24.07 8.17 -3.33
CA GLY A 48 24.31 6.81 -3.79
C GLY A 48 23.10 6.15 -4.41
N GLN A 49 23.35 5.09 -5.19
CA GLN A 49 22.28 4.27 -5.77
C GLN A 49 21.41 3.64 -4.67
N ARG A 50 20.18 3.28 -5.00
CA ARG A 50 19.31 2.53 -4.08
C ARG A 50 19.95 1.18 -3.79
N ARG A 51 19.83 0.69 -2.54
CA ARG A 51 20.47 -0.55 -2.06
C ARG A 51 22.01 -0.56 -2.01
N ILE A 52 22.70 0.57 -2.22
CA ILE A 52 24.17 0.62 -2.12
C ILE A 52 24.71 0.61 -0.67
N GLY A 53 23.82 0.69 0.32
CA GLY A 53 24.15 0.67 1.75
C GLY A 53 24.09 2.03 2.45
N LYS A 54 23.35 3.01 1.90
CA LYS A 54 23.19 4.37 2.47
C LYS A 54 22.84 4.37 3.97
N SER A 55 21.73 3.73 4.34
CA SER A 55 21.31 3.62 5.74
C SER A 55 22.32 2.86 6.62
N SER A 56 22.98 1.83 6.07
CA SER A 56 24.04 1.11 6.80
C SER A 56 25.24 2.01 7.10
N VAL A 57 25.63 2.87 6.15
CA VAL A 57 26.69 3.87 6.37
C VAL A 57 26.26 4.85 7.44
N LEU A 58 25.09 5.50 7.30
CA LEU A 58 24.62 6.50 8.26
C LEU A 58 24.60 5.96 9.69
N ARG A 59 24.03 4.77 9.90
CA ARG A 59 23.92 4.16 11.23
C ARG A 59 25.26 3.75 11.84
N ASN A 60 26.30 3.61 11.01
CA ASN A 60 27.64 3.26 11.47
C ASN A 60 28.58 4.46 11.60
N ILE A 61 28.22 5.65 11.13
CA ILE A 61 29.04 6.87 11.33
C ILE A 61 29.52 7.01 12.79
N PRO A 62 28.67 6.82 13.82
CA PRO A 62 29.10 6.96 15.22
C PRO A 62 30.19 5.96 15.63
N ASN A 63 30.29 4.81 14.95
CA ASN A 63 31.28 3.77 15.24
C ASN A 63 32.65 4.07 14.63
N PHE A 64 32.72 4.95 13.61
CA PHE A 64 33.94 5.21 12.83
C PHE A 64 34.41 6.67 12.88
N VAL A 65 33.58 7.62 13.33
CA VAL A 65 33.84 9.06 13.23
C VAL A 65 33.82 9.70 14.61
N ALA A 66 35.00 10.07 15.13
CA ALA A 66 35.24 10.85 16.36
C ALA A 66 34.06 10.94 17.37
N PRO A 67 33.61 9.82 17.98
CA PRO A 67 32.44 9.82 18.86
C PRO A 67 32.62 10.72 20.09
N GLU A 68 33.86 10.95 20.53
CA GLU A 68 34.18 11.82 21.66
C GLU A 68 33.98 13.33 21.34
N GLN A 69 33.93 13.71 20.06
CA GLN A 69 33.77 15.11 19.61
C GLN A 69 32.38 15.42 19.07
N PHE A 70 31.62 14.40 18.68
CA PHE A 70 30.34 14.56 18.00
C PHE A 70 29.26 13.67 18.62
N ALA A 71 28.09 14.26 18.80
CA ALA A 71 26.87 13.58 19.22
C ALA A 71 25.99 13.37 17.98
N PHE A 72 25.83 12.12 17.53
CA PHE A 72 25.14 11.80 16.28
C PHE A 72 23.70 11.39 16.52
N ILE A 73 22.78 11.93 15.72
CA ILE A 73 21.34 11.63 15.78
C ILE A 73 20.84 11.23 14.42
N THR A 74 20.30 10.02 14.33
CA THR A 74 19.68 9.52 13.10
C THR A 74 18.23 9.98 12.99
N PHE A 75 17.84 10.47 11.82
CA PHE A 75 16.47 10.91 11.57
C PHE A 75 16.00 10.45 10.19
N ASP A 76 14.94 9.66 10.17
CA ASP A 76 14.38 9.06 8.95
C ASP A 76 13.26 9.96 8.40
N LEU A 77 13.48 10.56 7.22
CA LEU A 77 12.53 11.49 6.61
C LEU A 77 11.31 10.79 5.97
N GLU A 78 11.34 9.47 5.76
CA GLU A 78 10.26 8.74 5.07
C GLU A 78 8.90 8.91 5.78
N TYR A 79 8.90 8.91 7.10
CA TYR A 79 7.68 9.02 7.91
C TYR A 79 7.13 10.44 8.02
N HIS A 80 7.89 11.44 7.55
CA HIS A 80 7.63 12.85 7.78
C HIS A 80 7.40 13.65 6.50
N SER A 81 7.37 13.00 5.34
CA SER A 81 7.26 13.65 4.02
C SER A 81 6.04 14.56 3.84
N ARG A 82 4.97 14.31 4.58
CA ARG A 82 3.69 15.07 4.51
C ARG A 82 3.42 15.93 5.75
N GLU A 83 4.36 16.02 6.67
CA GLU A 83 4.20 16.75 7.92
C GLU A 83 4.63 18.22 7.77
N THR A 84 4.09 19.11 8.60
CA THR A 84 4.48 20.53 8.64
C THR A 84 5.87 20.71 9.25
N LEU A 85 6.54 21.82 8.95
CA LEU A 85 7.85 22.17 9.55
C LEU A 85 7.84 22.03 11.07
N SER A 86 6.82 22.56 11.74
CA SER A 86 6.67 22.48 13.21
C SER A 86 6.68 21.04 13.74
N ARG A 87 5.99 20.13 13.05
CA ARG A 87 5.92 18.71 13.42
C ARG A 87 7.21 17.97 13.13
N ILE A 88 7.90 18.33 12.05
CA ILE A 88 9.24 17.78 11.76
C ILE A 88 10.23 18.23 12.84
N LEU A 89 10.25 19.51 13.21
CA LEU A 89 11.13 20.03 14.27
C LEU A 89 10.82 19.40 15.64
N ALA A 90 9.55 19.19 15.96
CA ALA A 90 9.16 18.46 17.18
C ALA A 90 9.64 17.00 17.15
N ALA A 91 9.53 16.32 16.00
CA ALA A 91 10.03 14.95 15.85
C ALA A 91 11.56 14.89 15.98
N ILE A 92 12.30 15.82 15.34
CA ILE A 92 13.76 15.92 15.51
C ILE A 92 14.13 16.16 16.98
N ALA A 93 13.39 17.03 17.68
CA ALA A 93 13.62 17.28 19.10
C ALA A 93 13.44 16.01 19.96
N THR A 94 12.39 15.22 19.68
CA THR A 94 12.16 13.94 20.34
C THR A 94 13.30 12.97 20.09
N GLU A 95 13.73 12.80 18.84
CA GLU A 95 14.83 11.89 18.48
C GLU A 95 16.17 12.30 19.12
N ILE A 96 16.43 13.62 19.22
CA ILE A 96 17.61 14.13 19.94
C ILE A 96 17.59 13.71 21.42
N ILE A 97 16.45 13.86 22.11
CA ILE A 97 16.33 13.48 23.52
C ILE A 97 16.47 11.96 23.69
N GLU A 98 15.79 11.19 22.85
CA GLU A 98 15.75 9.72 22.96
C GLU A 98 17.11 9.08 22.65
N GLN A 99 17.78 9.50 21.57
CA GLN A 99 19.05 8.88 21.14
C GLN A 99 20.25 9.31 22.00
N LEU A 100 20.19 10.48 22.63
CA LEU A 100 21.22 10.94 23.57
C LEU A 100 20.88 10.59 25.03
N GLU A 101 19.74 9.94 25.28
CA GLU A 101 19.25 9.57 26.62
C GLU A 101 19.21 10.79 27.57
N LEU A 102 18.77 11.95 27.08
CA LEU A 102 18.79 13.21 27.83
C LEU A 102 17.66 13.28 28.87
N ASP A 103 17.95 13.91 30.00
CA ASP A 103 17.00 14.03 31.11
C ASP A 103 15.89 15.05 30.79
N LEU A 104 14.66 14.55 30.67
CA LEU A 104 13.45 15.34 30.43
C LEU A 104 13.12 16.31 31.58
N ASP A 105 13.66 16.09 32.77
CA ASP A 105 13.49 17.05 33.88
C ASP A 105 14.34 18.31 33.68
N ARG A 106 15.36 18.25 32.80
CA ARG A 106 16.26 19.38 32.48
C ARG A 106 15.96 20.01 31.13
N ILE A 107 15.59 19.21 30.14
CA ILE A 107 15.26 19.68 28.80
C ILE A 107 13.79 19.44 28.49
N SER A 108 13.06 20.54 28.29
CA SER A 108 11.67 20.52 27.82
C SER A 108 11.63 20.39 26.30
N LEU A 109 10.89 19.40 25.79
CA LEU A 109 10.56 19.33 24.37
C LEU A 109 9.76 20.57 23.94
N PRO A 110 10.04 21.13 22.75
CA PRO A 110 9.27 22.26 22.23
C PRO A 110 7.84 21.82 21.87
N ASP A 111 6.85 22.62 22.24
CA ASP A 111 5.46 22.35 21.91
C ASP A 111 5.18 22.62 20.41
N ILE A 112 4.34 21.77 19.80
CA ILE A 112 4.05 21.88 18.35
C ILE A 112 3.36 23.20 18.03
N THR A 113 2.43 23.68 18.87
CA THR A 113 1.71 24.94 18.63
C THR A 113 2.62 26.17 18.79
N GLU A 114 3.61 26.07 19.68
CA GLU A 114 4.67 27.07 19.79
C GLU A 114 5.55 27.10 18.54
N LEU A 115 5.96 25.92 18.04
CA LEU A 115 6.76 25.79 16.81
C LEU A 115 5.99 26.19 15.54
N GLU A 116 4.67 26.03 15.52
CA GLU A 116 3.80 26.55 14.45
C GLU A 116 3.81 28.08 14.40
N THR A 117 3.90 28.72 15.56
CA THR A 117 3.93 30.18 15.68
C THR A 117 5.34 30.72 15.40
N ASP A 118 6.36 30.07 15.96
CA ASP A 118 7.76 30.44 15.77
C ASP A 118 8.68 29.20 15.73
N PRO A 119 9.11 28.75 14.54
CA PRO A 119 9.98 27.58 14.41
C PRO A 119 11.38 27.82 14.99
N TYR A 120 11.80 29.08 15.22
CA TYR A 120 13.10 29.36 15.83
C TYR A 120 13.13 29.09 17.33
N ILE A 121 12.01 28.72 17.97
CA ILE A 121 12.02 28.20 19.35
C ILE A 121 12.91 26.96 19.46
N PHE A 122 12.89 26.09 18.45
CA PHE A 122 13.79 24.93 18.36
C PHE A 122 15.26 25.35 18.48
N TYR A 123 15.68 26.39 17.76
CA TYR A 123 17.05 26.90 17.83
C TYR A 123 17.34 27.75 19.08
N ARG A 124 16.45 28.66 19.48
CA ARG A 124 16.74 29.64 20.55
C ARG A 124 16.55 29.09 21.96
N GLN A 125 15.75 28.03 22.13
CA GLN A 125 15.41 27.50 23.44
C GLN A 125 15.79 26.02 23.62
N PHE A 126 15.54 25.18 22.61
CA PHE A 126 15.76 23.74 22.73
C PHE A 126 17.23 23.36 22.51
N LEU A 127 17.83 23.69 21.36
CA LEU A 127 19.23 23.33 21.07
C LEU A 127 20.25 23.83 22.11
N PRO A 128 20.15 25.04 22.70
CA PRO A 128 21.12 25.50 23.69
C PRO A 128 21.13 24.64 24.96
N LYS A 129 19.98 24.09 25.36
CA LYS A 129 19.89 23.15 26.49
C LYS A 129 20.50 21.80 26.13
N VAL A 130 20.30 21.34 24.89
CA VAL A 130 20.96 20.13 24.37
C VAL A 130 22.48 20.30 24.41
N TYR A 131 23.01 21.44 23.93
CA TYR A 131 24.44 21.75 23.96
C TYR A 131 25.03 21.75 25.37
N GLN A 132 24.26 22.17 26.38
CA GLN A 132 24.70 22.11 27.77
C GLN A 132 24.85 20.68 28.29
N GLU A 133 23.96 19.77 27.91
CA GLU A 133 24.01 18.38 28.38
C GLU A 133 25.05 17.53 27.61
N ILE A 134 25.26 17.78 26.30
CA ILE A 134 26.32 17.08 25.53
C ILE A 134 27.73 17.65 25.74
N GLY A 135 27.86 18.72 26.54
CA GLY A 135 29.13 19.31 26.93
C GLY A 135 29.92 19.90 25.76
N ASN A 136 31.11 19.35 25.49
CA ASN A 136 32.00 19.83 24.43
C ASN A 136 31.73 19.16 23.07
N GLN A 137 30.79 18.22 22.98
CA GLN A 137 30.44 17.57 21.73
C GLN A 137 29.60 18.50 20.85
N LYS A 138 29.78 18.37 19.53
CA LYS A 138 28.95 19.06 18.54
C LYS A 138 27.83 18.12 18.06
N LEU A 139 26.63 18.65 17.87
CA LEU A 139 25.47 17.84 17.47
C LEU A 139 25.45 17.62 15.95
N VAL A 140 25.31 16.38 15.50
CA VAL A 140 25.28 16.00 14.07
C VAL A 140 23.97 15.27 13.76
N LEU A 141 23.12 15.86 12.92
CA LEU A 141 21.91 15.22 12.41
C LEU A 141 22.22 14.42 11.14
N LEU A 142 21.95 13.12 11.17
CA LEU A 142 22.10 12.18 10.08
C LEU A 142 20.72 11.96 9.44
N LEU A 143 20.44 12.62 8.32
CA LEU A 143 19.13 12.55 7.66
C LEU A 143 19.11 11.45 6.59
N ASP A 144 18.25 10.44 6.77
CA ASP A 144 18.06 9.30 5.87
C ASP A 144 16.75 9.40 5.04
N GLU A 145 16.62 8.57 4.00
CA GLU A 145 15.45 8.43 3.11
C GLU A 145 14.91 9.76 2.54
N PHE A 146 15.82 10.66 2.14
CA PHE A 146 15.45 11.90 1.44
C PHE A 146 14.57 11.64 0.19
N ASP A 147 14.82 10.55 -0.54
CA ASP A 147 14.08 10.21 -1.76
C ASP A 147 12.56 10.03 -1.52
N ALA A 148 12.15 9.73 -0.27
CA ALA A 148 10.74 9.62 0.09
C ALA A 148 9.98 10.96 -0.02
N LEU A 149 10.69 12.09 0.01
CA LEU A 149 10.11 13.42 -0.16
C LEU A 149 9.67 13.71 -1.61
N ASN A 150 10.15 12.93 -2.59
CA ASN A 150 9.99 13.22 -4.02
C ASN A 150 8.79 12.50 -4.70
N ASN A 151 8.16 11.55 -4.01
CA ASN A 151 7.11 10.71 -4.60
C ASN A 151 5.70 11.33 -4.51
N ASP A 152 5.54 12.43 -3.77
CA ASP A 152 4.31 13.21 -3.70
C ASP A 152 4.57 14.58 -4.32
N SER A 153 3.62 15.10 -5.09
CA SER A 153 3.70 16.41 -5.78
C SER A 153 3.66 17.62 -4.84
N SER A 154 4.16 17.49 -3.61
CA SER A 154 4.25 18.54 -2.60
C SER A 154 5.67 18.54 -2.04
N ASP A 155 6.52 19.41 -2.56
CA ASP A 155 7.94 19.62 -2.19
C ASP A 155 8.11 20.17 -0.75
N THR A 156 7.20 19.87 0.19
CA THR A 156 7.01 20.63 1.45
C THR A 156 8.20 20.61 2.40
N ALA A 157 8.97 19.52 2.45
CA ALA A 157 10.17 19.46 3.29
C ALA A 157 11.36 20.20 2.64
N VAL A 158 11.56 20.07 1.32
CA VAL A 158 12.58 20.82 0.57
C VAL A 158 12.28 22.32 0.58
N GLU A 159 11.01 22.70 0.50
CA GLU A 159 10.55 24.09 0.52
C GLU A 159 10.65 24.77 1.89
N HIS A 160 10.60 24.02 3.00
CA HIS A 160 10.48 24.61 4.34
C HIS A 160 11.54 24.16 5.36
N LEU A 161 11.88 22.86 5.41
CA LEU A 161 12.83 22.33 6.39
C LEU A 161 14.27 22.72 6.08
N PHE A 162 14.75 22.49 4.86
CA PHE A 162 16.16 22.76 4.53
C PHE A 162 16.51 24.25 4.51
N PRO A 163 15.65 25.16 4.00
CA PRO A 163 15.87 26.60 4.16
C PRO A 163 15.93 27.02 5.63
N TYR A 164 15.11 26.44 6.50
CA TYR A 164 15.16 26.66 7.94
C TYR A 164 16.46 26.11 8.56
N LEU A 165 16.84 24.87 8.24
CA LEU A 165 18.08 24.27 8.77
C LEU A 165 19.31 25.06 8.33
N ARG A 166 19.34 25.52 7.08
CA ARG A 166 20.36 26.44 6.57
C ARG A 166 20.41 27.72 7.41
N SER A 167 19.26 28.37 7.66
CA SER A 167 19.22 29.65 8.36
C SER A 167 19.74 29.57 9.80
N ILE A 168 19.58 28.42 10.46
CA ILE A 168 20.11 28.22 11.81
C ILE A 168 21.57 27.76 11.80
N ILE A 169 22.01 26.97 10.81
CA ILE A 169 23.39 26.45 10.73
C ILE A 169 24.40 27.55 10.40
N GLU A 170 24.00 28.53 9.59
CA GLU A 170 24.85 29.67 9.24
C GLU A 170 25.07 30.66 10.41
N LEU A 171 24.44 30.43 11.57
CA LEU A 171 24.62 31.27 12.76
C LEU A 171 25.96 30.97 13.47
N PRO A 172 26.78 32.00 13.81
CA PRO A 172 28.15 31.81 14.30
C PRO A 172 28.30 30.92 15.55
N ASP A 173 27.32 30.94 16.46
CA ASP A 173 27.37 30.21 17.73
C ASP A 173 26.68 28.84 17.65
N ASN A 174 26.17 28.44 16.48
CA ASN A 174 25.42 27.19 16.36
C ASN A 174 26.35 25.98 16.17
N GLN A 175 26.19 24.99 17.04
CA GLN A 175 26.97 23.74 17.04
C GLN A 175 26.25 22.59 16.32
N LEU A 176 25.25 22.89 15.50
CA LEU A 176 24.52 21.93 14.70
C LEU A 176 25.22 21.64 13.37
N PHE A 177 25.38 20.36 13.07
CA PHE A 177 25.89 19.82 11.83
C PHE A 177 24.85 18.91 11.20
N ILE A 178 24.91 18.73 9.88
CA ILE A 178 24.02 17.87 9.14
C ILE A 178 24.80 17.02 8.16
N ILE A 179 24.49 15.73 8.13
CA ILE A 179 24.87 14.82 7.04
C ILE A 179 23.60 14.38 6.34
N LEU A 180 23.49 14.73 5.06
CA LEU A 180 22.34 14.43 4.21
C LEU A 180 22.66 13.21 3.34
N CYS A 181 21.81 12.19 3.34
CA CYS A 181 21.96 11.08 2.39
C CYS A 181 20.85 11.07 1.35
N VAL A 182 21.23 11.23 0.08
CA VAL A 182 20.30 11.34 -1.05
C VAL A 182 20.46 10.22 -2.08
N GLY A 183 19.38 9.87 -2.77
CA GLY A 183 19.43 8.96 -3.90
C GLY A 183 20.11 9.58 -5.12
N ARG A 184 20.72 8.73 -5.94
CA ARG A 184 21.38 9.15 -7.19
C ARG A 184 20.41 9.72 -8.25
N GLN A 185 19.12 9.42 -8.14
CA GLN A 185 18.10 9.85 -9.11
C GLN A 185 17.39 11.16 -8.72
N SER A 186 17.76 11.83 -7.62
CA SER A 186 17.04 13.03 -7.18
C SER A 186 17.31 14.21 -8.12
N ALA A 187 16.25 14.72 -8.76
CA ALA A 187 16.29 15.96 -9.52
C ALA A 187 16.64 17.18 -8.65
N ASP A 188 16.69 16.98 -7.32
CA ASP A 188 16.89 18.00 -6.30
C ASP A 188 18.35 18.18 -5.90
N MET A 189 19.28 17.37 -6.40
CA MET A 189 20.71 17.60 -6.14
C MET A 189 21.14 19.04 -6.50
N PRO A 190 20.79 19.61 -7.67
CA PRO A 190 21.04 21.03 -7.95
C PRO A 190 20.34 21.98 -6.97
N ASN A 191 19.12 21.64 -6.52
CA ASN A 191 18.37 22.45 -5.57
C ASN A 191 19.04 22.44 -4.20
N LEU A 192 19.44 21.28 -3.67
CA LEU A 192 20.19 21.13 -2.42
C LEU A 192 21.55 21.84 -2.48
N LEU A 193 22.27 21.73 -3.59
CA LEU A 193 23.52 22.47 -3.79
C LEU A 193 23.30 23.99 -3.88
N SER A 194 22.11 24.44 -4.29
CA SER A 194 21.73 25.86 -4.26
C SER A 194 21.29 26.33 -2.86
N ILE A 195 20.66 25.43 -2.09
CA ILE A 195 20.28 25.69 -0.70
C ILE A 195 21.51 25.72 0.19
N PHE A 196 22.50 24.85 -0.03
CA PHE A 196 23.72 24.81 0.75
C PHE A 196 24.92 25.09 -0.16
N ASN A 197 25.37 26.35 -0.16
CA ASN A 197 26.47 26.80 -1.01
C ASN A 197 27.79 26.09 -0.66
N ASN A 198 28.50 25.56 -1.67
CA ASN A 198 29.84 24.95 -1.54
C ASN A 198 29.92 23.77 -0.53
N VAL A 199 28.88 22.94 -0.46
CA VAL A 199 28.89 21.75 0.40
C VAL A 199 29.78 20.64 -0.14
N PRO A 200 30.67 20.04 0.68
CA PRO A 200 31.41 18.85 0.29
C PRO A 200 30.44 17.68 0.11
N TYR A 201 30.61 16.95 -0.99
CA TYR A 201 29.80 15.76 -1.28
C TYR A 201 30.66 14.56 -1.67
N GLN A 202 30.19 13.36 -1.33
CA GLN A 202 30.84 12.11 -1.71
C GLN A 202 29.84 11.03 -2.12
N GLU A 203 30.20 10.26 -3.14
CA GLU A 203 29.44 9.11 -3.60
C GLU A 203 29.64 7.90 -2.67
N ILE A 204 28.55 7.31 -2.20
CA ILE A 204 28.51 5.95 -1.66
C ILE A 204 28.45 4.99 -2.84
N GLY A 205 29.63 4.54 -3.27
CA GLY A 205 29.83 3.74 -4.49
C GLY A 205 29.83 2.23 -4.29
N LEU A 206 30.18 1.52 -5.37
CA LEU A 206 30.46 0.08 -5.37
C LEU A 206 31.73 -0.21 -4.57
N LEU A 207 31.86 -1.43 -4.04
CA LEU A 207 33.09 -1.89 -3.40
C LEU A 207 34.13 -2.23 -4.46
N ASP A 208 35.41 -2.03 -4.13
CA ASP A 208 36.48 -2.58 -4.95
C ASP A 208 36.58 -4.10 -4.79
N ALA A 209 37.49 -4.73 -5.53
CA ALA A 209 37.63 -6.18 -5.53
C ALA A 209 38.08 -6.74 -4.17
N GLU A 210 38.91 -5.99 -3.43
CA GLU A 210 39.43 -6.41 -2.14
C GLU A 210 38.34 -6.36 -1.08
N ASP A 211 37.63 -5.23 -0.98
CA ASP A 211 36.53 -5.03 -0.06
C ASP A 211 35.34 -5.98 -0.34
N ALA A 212 35.05 -6.22 -1.62
CA ALA A 212 34.05 -7.19 -2.02
C ALA A 212 34.45 -8.62 -1.59
N ALA A 213 35.73 -8.99 -1.76
CA ALA A 213 36.22 -10.29 -1.31
C ALA A 213 36.12 -10.44 0.21
N GLN A 214 36.35 -9.38 0.98
CA GLN A 214 36.14 -9.40 2.43
C GLN A 214 34.66 -9.58 2.79
N LEU A 215 33.75 -8.83 2.15
CA LEU A 215 32.30 -8.98 2.33
C LEU A 215 31.80 -10.40 2.00
N ILE A 216 32.39 -11.03 0.98
CA ILE A 216 32.08 -12.42 0.61
C ILE A 216 32.59 -13.39 1.68
N THR A 217 33.84 -13.26 2.12
CA THR A 217 34.51 -14.32 2.87
C THR A 217 34.43 -14.19 4.38
N GLN A 218 34.54 -12.97 4.93
CA GLN A 218 34.66 -12.76 6.38
C GLN A 218 33.40 -13.18 7.16
N PRO A 219 32.17 -12.84 6.73
CA PRO A 219 30.97 -13.25 7.46
C PRO A 219 30.82 -14.78 7.59
N ALA A 220 31.38 -15.53 6.65
CA ALA A 220 31.28 -16.99 6.59
C ALA A 220 32.60 -17.74 6.89
N LYS A 221 33.64 -17.05 7.36
CA LYS A 221 35.00 -17.60 7.56
C LYS A 221 35.07 -18.93 8.33
N ASN A 222 34.13 -19.17 9.24
CA ASN A 222 34.07 -20.39 10.07
C ASN A 222 32.99 -21.39 9.62
N SER A 223 32.29 -21.13 8.53
CA SER A 223 31.13 -21.91 8.09
C SER A 223 31.16 -22.31 6.63
N LEU A 224 31.78 -21.51 5.74
CA LEU A 224 31.80 -21.71 4.29
C LEU A 224 33.13 -21.22 3.70
N ASN A 225 33.78 -22.05 2.89
CA ASN A 225 35.04 -21.72 2.23
C ASN A 225 34.81 -21.44 0.75
N TYR A 226 35.28 -20.29 0.26
CA TYR A 226 35.16 -19.88 -1.14
C TYR A 226 36.49 -20.12 -1.89
N GLU A 227 36.44 -20.72 -3.07
CA GLU A 227 37.56 -20.70 -4.01
C GLU A 227 37.72 -19.31 -4.65
N GLN A 228 38.95 -18.98 -5.06
CA GLN A 228 39.24 -17.68 -5.68
C GLN A 228 38.38 -17.43 -6.94
N ASN A 229 38.20 -18.46 -7.77
CA ASN A 229 37.36 -18.38 -8.97
C ASN A 229 35.88 -18.08 -8.67
N ALA A 230 35.38 -18.44 -7.48
CA ALA A 230 34.03 -18.16 -7.04
C ALA A 230 33.90 -16.72 -6.57
N ILE A 231 34.90 -16.23 -5.83
CA ILE A 231 35.00 -14.82 -5.40
C ILE A 231 35.05 -13.91 -6.64
N ASP A 232 35.91 -14.25 -7.61
CA ASP A 232 36.05 -13.49 -8.86
C ASP A 232 34.75 -13.47 -9.66
N GLU A 233 34.02 -14.59 -9.72
CA GLU A 233 32.72 -14.67 -10.41
C GLU A 233 31.62 -13.87 -9.69
N ILE A 234 31.54 -13.93 -8.36
CA ILE A 234 30.61 -13.10 -7.57
C ILE A 234 30.92 -11.62 -7.79
N TYR A 235 32.20 -11.23 -7.76
CA TYR A 235 32.60 -9.86 -8.04
C TYR A 235 32.23 -9.45 -9.47
N ARG A 236 32.49 -10.30 -10.48
CA ARG A 236 32.11 -10.05 -11.87
C ARG A 236 30.60 -9.85 -12.03
N LEU A 237 29.79 -10.68 -11.39
CA LEU A 237 28.32 -10.61 -11.45
C LEU A 237 27.77 -9.35 -10.77
N THR A 238 28.38 -8.92 -9.67
CA THR A 238 27.85 -7.85 -8.82
C THR A 238 28.53 -6.50 -9.03
N ALA A 239 29.69 -6.48 -9.69
CA ALA A 239 30.59 -5.35 -9.81
C ALA A 239 30.91 -4.67 -8.46
N GLY A 240 30.94 -5.45 -7.36
CA GLY A 240 31.16 -4.91 -6.03
C GLY A 240 29.91 -4.33 -5.35
N HIS A 241 28.71 -4.52 -5.91
CA HIS A 241 27.47 -3.99 -5.30
C HIS A 241 27.10 -4.77 -4.02
N PRO A 242 27.14 -4.14 -2.82
CA PRO A 242 27.03 -4.87 -1.54
C PRO A 242 25.75 -5.70 -1.40
N TYR A 243 24.60 -5.14 -1.80
CA TYR A 243 23.33 -5.86 -1.72
C TYR A 243 23.30 -7.12 -2.61
N PHE A 244 23.85 -7.07 -3.82
CA PHE A 244 23.84 -8.23 -4.71
C PHE A 244 24.87 -9.27 -4.29
N ILE A 245 26.02 -8.85 -3.73
CA ILE A 245 26.96 -9.77 -3.07
C ILE A 245 26.25 -10.54 -1.95
N GLN A 246 25.57 -9.82 -1.06
CA GLN A 246 24.80 -10.41 0.04
C GLN A 246 23.71 -11.36 -0.45
N VAL A 247 22.96 -11.00 -1.50
CA VAL A 247 21.92 -11.88 -2.07
C VAL A 247 22.52 -13.16 -2.64
N ILE A 248 23.58 -13.06 -3.46
CA ILE A 248 24.23 -14.23 -4.04
C ILE A 248 24.77 -15.12 -2.93
N CYS A 249 25.54 -14.56 -1.99
CA CYS A 249 26.16 -15.33 -0.91
C CYS A 249 25.10 -15.94 0.03
N PHE A 250 23.97 -15.27 0.25
CA PHE A 250 22.85 -15.83 0.99
C PHE A 250 22.34 -17.13 0.37
N HIS A 251 22.13 -17.16 -0.95
CA HIS A 251 21.65 -18.36 -1.65
C HIS A 251 22.72 -19.45 -1.74
N ILE A 252 23.98 -19.09 -1.96
CA ILE A 252 25.10 -20.03 -1.89
C ILE A 252 25.11 -20.73 -0.52
N PHE A 253 24.96 -19.98 0.57
CA PHE A 253 24.94 -20.56 1.91
C PHE A 253 23.73 -21.47 2.13
N VAL A 254 22.55 -21.12 1.61
CA VAL A 254 21.35 -21.96 1.67
C VAL A 254 21.59 -23.29 0.93
N GLN A 255 22.16 -23.23 -0.28
CA GLN A 255 22.47 -24.42 -1.09
C GLN A 255 23.54 -25.29 -0.44
N ALA A 256 24.65 -24.69 0.01
CA ALA A 256 25.72 -25.35 0.74
C ALA A 256 25.19 -26.13 1.96
N ARG A 257 24.24 -25.54 2.68
CA ARG A 257 23.59 -26.19 3.82
C ARG A 257 22.67 -27.34 3.41
N SER A 258 21.91 -27.21 2.31
CA SER A 258 21.01 -28.29 1.85
C SER A 258 21.76 -29.48 1.26
N GLU A 259 22.91 -29.23 0.63
CA GLU A 259 23.73 -30.26 -0.01
C GLU A 259 24.86 -30.78 0.90
N GLU A 260 24.99 -30.23 2.11
CA GLU A 260 26.10 -30.45 3.04
C GLU A 260 27.49 -30.19 2.40
N LYS A 261 27.54 -29.32 1.38
CA LYS A 261 28.73 -28.95 0.62
C LYS A 261 29.24 -27.57 1.08
N TRP A 262 30.30 -27.54 1.88
CA TRP A 262 30.83 -26.31 2.50
C TRP A 262 32.03 -25.68 1.77
N GLN A 263 32.31 -26.15 0.55
CA GLN A 263 33.31 -25.60 -0.37
C GLN A 263 32.57 -25.03 -1.58
N VAL A 264 32.73 -23.72 -1.83
CA VAL A 264 32.06 -22.99 -2.90
C VAL A 264 33.01 -22.83 -4.08
N THR A 265 32.57 -23.32 -5.23
CA THR A 265 33.25 -23.22 -6.52
C THR A 265 32.53 -22.23 -7.43
N ARG A 266 33.16 -21.83 -8.55
CA ARG A 266 32.48 -21.04 -9.58
C ARG A 266 31.17 -21.68 -10.06
N THR A 267 31.13 -23.00 -10.22
CA THR A 267 29.93 -23.72 -10.66
C THR A 267 28.76 -23.57 -9.68
N ASP A 268 29.04 -23.46 -8.38
CA ASP A 268 28.01 -23.20 -7.37
C ASP A 268 27.45 -21.77 -7.50
N VAL A 269 28.31 -20.80 -7.83
CA VAL A 269 27.89 -19.42 -8.12
C VAL A 269 27.00 -19.39 -9.36
N ASP A 270 27.41 -20.05 -10.45
CA ASP A 270 26.63 -20.10 -11.70
C ASP A 270 25.24 -20.71 -11.48
N ALA A 271 25.13 -21.72 -10.62
CA ALA A 271 23.88 -22.42 -10.33
C ALA A 271 22.84 -21.57 -9.57
N ILE A 272 23.27 -20.57 -8.80
CA ILE A 272 22.36 -19.74 -7.99
C ILE A 272 21.92 -18.45 -8.67
N VAL A 273 22.51 -18.08 -9.83
CA VAL A 273 22.33 -16.73 -10.41
C VAL A 273 20.85 -16.46 -10.67
N GLU A 274 20.13 -17.44 -11.19
CA GLU A 274 18.71 -17.32 -11.47
C GLU A 274 17.87 -17.10 -10.20
N GLN A 275 18.13 -17.88 -9.15
CA GLN A 275 17.46 -17.75 -7.86
C GLN A 275 17.79 -16.41 -7.18
N ALA A 276 19.04 -15.95 -7.32
CA ALA A 276 19.48 -14.66 -6.82
C ALA A 276 18.72 -13.52 -7.51
N ILE A 277 18.61 -13.54 -8.85
CA ILE A 277 17.81 -12.57 -9.61
C ILE A 277 16.35 -12.56 -9.13
N GLU A 278 15.72 -13.73 -9.01
CA GLU A 278 14.32 -13.83 -8.58
C GLU A 278 14.10 -13.32 -7.16
N SER A 279 15.03 -13.59 -6.24
CA SER A 279 14.95 -13.10 -4.87
C SER A 279 15.24 -11.60 -4.73
N ALA A 280 16.04 -11.04 -5.66
CA ALA A 280 16.41 -9.65 -5.70
C ALA A 280 15.44 -8.79 -6.53
N GLU A 281 14.35 -9.37 -7.06
CA GLU A 281 13.41 -8.70 -7.97
C GLU A 281 12.97 -7.31 -7.45
N ALA A 282 12.57 -7.23 -6.18
CA ALA A 282 12.16 -5.96 -5.57
C ALA A 282 13.29 -4.92 -5.44
N GLY A 283 14.55 -5.36 -5.43
CA GLY A 283 15.74 -4.49 -5.49
C GLY A 283 16.13 -4.12 -6.93
N LEU A 284 15.96 -5.05 -7.87
CA LEU A 284 16.29 -4.89 -9.28
C LEU A 284 15.29 -4.02 -10.04
N ALA A 285 13.98 -4.11 -9.73
CA ALA A 285 12.93 -3.29 -10.35
C ALA A 285 13.22 -1.78 -10.30
N TRP A 286 13.91 -1.31 -9.27
CA TRP A 286 14.33 0.10 -9.15
C TRP A 286 15.30 0.59 -10.22
N PHE A 287 16.05 -0.32 -10.86
CA PHE A 287 16.89 0.02 -12.00
C PHE A 287 16.06 0.38 -13.24
N TRP A 288 14.75 0.11 -13.23
CA TRP A 288 13.84 0.31 -14.35
C TRP A 288 12.72 1.33 -14.07
N ASP A 289 12.10 1.25 -12.89
CA ASP A 289 10.90 2.04 -12.55
C ASP A 289 11.12 3.56 -12.60
N GLY A 290 12.35 4.02 -12.35
CA GLY A 290 12.71 5.44 -12.38
C GLY A 290 13.24 5.96 -13.73
N LEU A 291 13.21 5.14 -14.78
CA LEU A 291 13.71 5.49 -16.11
C LEU A 291 12.56 5.99 -17.01
N THR A 292 12.86 7.00 -17.83
CA THR A 292 11.96 7.42 -18.91
C THR A 292 11.87 6.32 -19.97
N ILE A 293 10.83 6.37 -20.81
CA ILE A 293 10.65 5.41 -21.91
C ILE A 293 11.90 5.33 -22.80
N LEU A 294 12.50 6.48 -23.15
CA LEU A 294 13.70 6.51 -23.98
C LEU A 294 14.91 5.90 -23.27
N GLU A 295 15.07 6.15 -21.97
CA GLU A 295 16.12 5.53 -21.16
C GLU A 295 15.91 4.01 -21.03
N GLN A 296 14.67 3.54 -20.85
CA GLN A 296 14.33 2.12 -20.82
C GLN A 296 14.68 1.42 -22.14
N ILE A 297 14.37 2.06 -23.27
CA ILE A 297 14.74 1.58 -24.61
C ILE A 297 16.26 1.46 -24.74
N VAL A 298 16.99 2.52 -24.39
CA VAL A 298 18.46 2.51 -24.48
C VAL A 298 19.05 1.48 -23.53
N PHE A 299 18.59 1.38 -22.28
CA PHE A 299 19.14 0.47 -21.29
C PHE A 299 18.97 -1.00 -21.69
N SER A 300 17.80 -1.35 -22.23
CA SER A 300 17.54 -2.67 -22.81
C SER A 300 18.40 -2.94 -24.04
N SER A 301 18.60 -1.93 -24.90
CA SER A 301 19.45 -2.05 -26.08
C SER A 301 20.92 -2.32 -25.74
N VAL A 302 21.42 -1.69 -24.68
CA VAL A 302 22.78 -1.92 -24.18
C VAL A 302 22.89 -3.34 -23.63
N ALA A 303 21.91 -3.78 -22.84
CA ALA A 303 21.90 -5.15 -22.30
C ALA A 303 21.97 -6.22 -23.40
N GLU A 304 21.23 -6.01 -24.49
CA GLU A 304 21.20 -6.90 -25.65
C GLU A 304 22.50 -6.84 -26.47
N ALA A 305 23.01 -5.64 -26.75
CA ALA A 305 24.24 -5.45 -27.52
C ALA A 305 25.45 -6.13 -26.85
N GLN A 306 25.48 -6.11 -25.52
CA GLN A 306 26.51 -6.77 -24.71
C GLN A 306 26.50 -8.31 -24.78
N LYS A 307 25.48 -8.96 -25.37
CA LYS A 307 25.52 -10.42 -25.62
C LYS A 307 26.54 -10.80 -26.69
N GLN A 308 26.88 -9.89 -27.59
CA GLN A 308 27.66 -10.20 -28.79
C GLN A 308 29.17 -10.09 -28.53
N ALA A 309 29.95 -11.00 -29.10
CA ALA A 309 31.42 -11.01 -28.97
C ALA A 309 32.08 -9.73 -29.52
N PHE A 310 31.41 -9.05 -30.47
CA PHE A 310 31.74 -7.71 -30.96
C PHE A 310 30.49 -6.84 -30.78
N PRO A 311 30.36 -6.08 -29.67
CA PRO A 311 29.15 -5.33 -29.40
C PRO A 311 28.97 -4.25 -30.47
N GLU A 312 27.93 -4.39 -31.30
CA GLU A 312 27.42 -3.30 -32.13
C GLU A 312 27.12 -2.08 -31.23
N ASN A 313 27.24 -0.86 -31.77
CA ASN A 313 26.79 0.33 -31.05
C ASN A 313 25.32 0.10 -30.60
N PRO A 314 25.00 0.19 -29.29
CA PRO A 314 23.66 -0.09 -28.77
C PRO A 314 22.55 0.68 -29.49
N LEU A 315 22.81 1.92 -29.90
CA LEU A 315 21.85 2.74 -30.65
C LEU A 315 21.72 2.30 -32.12
N THR A 316 22.77 1.70 -32.68
CA THR A 316 22.70 1.08 -34.02
C THR A 316 21.89 -0.22 -34.00
N LEU A 317 21.90 -0.96 -32.89
CA LEU A 317 21.07 -2.16 -32.71
C LEU A 317 19.58 -1.83 -32.81
N LEU A 318 19.16 -0.67 -32.31
CA LEU A 318 17.77 -0.18 -32.37
C LEU A 318 17.23 -0.08 -33.81
N LYS A 319 18.09 0.12 -34.82
CA LYS A 319 17.68 0.14 -36.23
C LYS A 319 17.09 -1.18 -36.69
N LYS A 320 17.55 -2.32 -36.14
CA LYS A 320 17.00 -3.65 -36.43
C LYS A 320 15.56 -3.79 -35.94
N TYR A 321 15.14 -2.94 -35.01
CA TYR A 321 13.79 -2.90 -34.43
C TYR A 321 12.95 -1.73 -34.99
N GLY A 322 13.40 -1.08 -36.06
CA GLY A 322 12.68 0.02 -36.72
C GLY A 322 12.80 1.38 -36.02
N ILE A 323 13.65 1.50 -35.00
CA ILE A 323 13.92 2.78 -34.33
C ILE A 323 15.12 3.46 -34.99
N ILE A 324 14.91 4.70 -35.42
CA ILE A 324 15.97 5.56 -35.93
C ILE A 324 16.64 6.24 -34.74
N GLU A 325 17.96 6.29 -34.76
CA GLU A 325 18.74 7.03 -33.77
C GLU A 325 18.37 8.52 -33.84
N THR A 326 17.88 9.08 -32.72
CA THR A 326 17.53 10.50 -32.58
C THR A 326 18.40 11.16 -31.51
N GLU A 327 18.42 12.50 -31.49
CA GLU A 327 19.15 13.26 -30.46
C GLU A 327 18.64 12.93 -29.04
N GLU A 328 17.35 12.66 -28.88
CA GLU A 328 16.75 12.30 -27.59
C GLU A 328 17.20 10.91 -27.10
N LEU A 329 17.42 9.95 -27.99
CA LEU A 329 17.98 8.63 -27.63
C LEU A 329 19.45 8.74 -27.25
N VAL A 330 20.22 9.58 -27.97
CA VAL A 330 21.61 9.89 -27.59
C VAL A 330 21.65 10.58 -26.23
N GLN A 331 20.72 11.49 -25.95
CA GLN A 331 20.59 12.13 -24.64
C GLN A 331 20.22 11.13 -23.54
N ALA A 332 19.28 10.22 -23.79
CA ALA A 332 18.92 9.17 -22.84
C ALA A 332 20.12 8.25 -22.52
N ALA A 333 20.95 7.92 -23.52
CA ALA A 333 22.19 7.19 -23.29
C ALA A 333 23.15 7.95 -22.36
N ARG A 334 23.33 9.26 -22.59
CA ARG A 334 24.16 10.12 -21.72
C ARG A 334 23.61 10.18 -20.29
N GLN A 335 22.29 10.31 -20.14
CA GLN A 335 21.64 10.33 -18.83
C GLN A 335 21.84 9.01 -18.06
N LEU A 336 21.82 7.86 -18.74
CA LEU A 336 22.13 6.57 -18.12
C LEU A 336 23.60 6.45 -17.66
N VAL A 337 24.53 7.09 -18.38
CA VAL A 337 25.94 7.21 -17.96
C VAL A 337 26.06 8.11 -16.73
N GLU A 338 25.40 9.27 -16.74
CA GLU A 338 25.37 10.22 -15.62
C GLU A 338 24.73 9.59 -14.36
N LYS A 339 23.68 8.79 -14.53
CA LYS A 339 23.06 7.96 -13.48
C LYS A 339 23.96 6.81 -13.02
N GLY A 340 25.11 6.60 -13.66
CA GLY A 340 26.08 5.55 -13.35
C GLY A 340 25.55 4.13 -13.54
N LEU A 341 24.53 3.96 -14.39
CA LEU A 341 23.98 2.66 -14.77
C LEU A 341 24.82 2.03 -15.89
N LEU A 342 25.36 2.88 -16.76
CA LEU A 342 26.27 2.52 -17.84
C LEU A 342 27.70 2.97 -17.53
N ASN A 343 28.68 2.30 -18.15
CA ASN A 343 30.08 2.73 -18.15
C ASN A 343 30.26 4.09 -18.86
N ALA A 344 31.44 4.70 -18.75
CA ALA A 344 31.72 6.01 -19.35
C ALA A 344 31.48 6.07 -20.87
N SER A 345 31.61 4.94 -21.57
CA SER A 345 31.37 4.82 -23.00
C SER A 345 29.89 4.63 -23.38
N GLY A 346 28.99 4.46 -22.40
CA GLY A 346 27.56 4.26 -22.63
C GLY A 346 27.19 2.94 -23.30
N ASN A 347 28.11 1.99 -23.38
CA ASN A 347 27.94 0.74 -24.14
C ASN A 347 27.92 -0.52 -23.27
N GLN A 348 28.07 -0.38 -21.97
CA GLN A 348 28.01 -1.51 -21.04
C GLN A 348 27.33 -1.14 -19.74
N ILE A 349 26.40 -1.99 -19.32
CA ILE A 349 25.80 -1.95 -17.98
C ILE A 349 26.87 -2.31 -16.95
N LYS A 350 27.05 -1.46 -15.93
CA LYS A 350 28.11 -1.64 -14.94
C LYS A 350 27.94 -2.90 -14.09
N VAL A 351 26.70 -3.23 -13.71
CA VAL A 351 26.38 -4.34 -12.82
C VAL A 351 25.81 -5.49 -13.65
N GLU A 352 26.56 -6.58 -13.78
CA GLU A 352 26.22 -7.69 -14.66
C GLU A 352 24.90 -8.38 -14.29
N ILE A 353 24.60 -8.56 -13.01
CA ILE A 353 23.32 -9.15 -12.59
C ILE A 353 22.11 -8.29 -12.99
N VAL A 354 22.27 -6.95 -13.10
CA VAL A 354 21.24 -6.05 -13.64
C VAL A 354 21.06 -6.29 -15.13
N ARG A 355 22.16 -6.50 -15.88
CA ARG A 355 22.09 -6.87 -17.30
C ARG A 355 21.36 -8.20 -17.49
N LEU A 356 21.71 -9.23 -16.73
CA LEU A 356 21.06 -10.54 -16.81
C LEU A 356 19.58 -10.45 -16.46
N TRP A 357 19.23 -9.64 -15.46
CA TRP A 357 17.84 -9.36 -15.10
C TRP A 357 17.08 -8.65 -16.23
N LEU A 358 17.64 -7.60 -16.85
CA LEU A 358 17.03 -6.91 -18.00
C LEU A 358 16.80 -7.88 -19.16
N LEU A 359 17.76 -8.77 -19.45
CA LEU A 359 17.57 -9.77 -20.49
C LEU A 359 16.47 -10.78 -20.18
N LYS A 360 16.21 -11.06 -18.90
CA LYS A 360 15.14 -11.97 -18.45
C LYS A 360 13.77 -11.28 -18.40
N ARG A 361 13.70 -10.05 -17.90
CA ARG A 361 12.44 -9.32 -17.64
C ARG A 361 12.06 -8.32 -18.73
N HIS A 362 13.04 -7.64 -19.29
CA HIS A 362 12.89 -6.53 -20.23
C HIS A 362 13.58 -6.78 -21.58
N PRO A 363 13.25 -7.89 -22.27
CA PRO A 363 13.89 -8.21 -23.53
C PRO A 363 13.48 -7.19 -24.61
N ILE A 364 14.47 -6.76 -25.39
CA ILE A 364 14.35 -5.64 -26.34
C ILE A 364 13.24 -5.85 -27.38
N ASP A 365 12.94 -7.10 -27.73
CA ASP A 365 11.96 -7.49 -28.74
C ASP A 365 10.50 -7.34 -28.27
N THR A 366 10.23 -7.49 -26.98
CA THR A 366 8.90 -7.36 -26.39
C THR A 366 8.65 -5.94 -25.88
N ASP A 367 9.63 -5.33 -25.22
CA ASP A 367 9.42 -4.08 -24.49
C ASP A 367 9.43 -2.86 -25.41
N ILE A 368 10.28 -2.83 -26.44
CA ILE A 368 10.32 -1.71 -27.39
C ILE A 368 8.99 -1.53 -28.13
N GLN A 369 8.31 -2.62 -28.52
CA GLN A 369 7.03 -2.54 -29.22
C GLN A 369 5.92 -1.96 -28.32
N ALA A 370 5.89 -2.35 -27.04
CA ALA A 370 4.96 -1.80 -26.06
C ALA A 370 5.24 -0.31 -25.76
N LEU A 371 6.52 0.06 -25.66
CA LEU A 371 6.98 1.42 -25.39
C LEU A 371 6.74 2.37 -26.58
N ILE A 372 6.93 1.91 -27.82
CA ILE A 372 6.57 2.65 -29.05
C ILE A 372 5.08 2.94 -29.07
N GLN A 373 4.23 1.94 -28.79
CA GLN A 373 2.77 2.10 -28.78
C GLN A 373 2.32 3.12 -27.72
N GLN A 374 3.02 3.17 -26.58
CA GLN A 374 2.78 4.12 -25.51
C GLN A 374 3.23 5.55 -25.87
N GLN A 375 4.33 5.70 -26.63
CA GLN A 375 4.83 6.98 -27.10
C GLN A 375 3.95 7.56 -28.22
N GLU A 376 3.48 6.73 -29.16
CA GLU A 376 2.50 7.10 -30.19
C GLU A 376 1.17 7.58 -29.57
N GLN A 377 0.72 6.94 -28.49
CA GLN A 377 -0.44 7.41 -27.73
C GLN A 377 -0.20 8.76 -27.06
N LYS A 378 0.97 8.99 -26.45
CA LYS A 378 1.33 10.30 -25.87
C LYS A 378 1.44 11.41 -26.92
N ILE A 379 2.03 11.13 -28.09
CA ILE A 379 2.13 12.07 -29.21
C ILE A 379 0.74 12.40 -29.77
N ASN A 380 -0.16 11.41 -29.88
CA ASN A 380 -1.55 11.64 -30.28
C ASN A 380 -2.34 12.45 -29.24
N VAL A 381 -2.03 12.32 -27.95
CA VAL A 381 -2.64 13.14 -26.88
C VAL A 381 -2.13 14.58 -26.91
N ILE A 382 -0.84 14.80 -27.19
CA ILE A 382 -0.24 16.13 -27.31
C ILE A 382 -0.74 16.84 -28.58
N SER A 383 -0.82 16.13 -29.71
CA SER A 383 -1.38 16.69 -30.95
C SER A 383 -2.85 17.07 -30.78
N GLN A 384 -3.65 16.26 -30.08
CA GLN A 384 -5.03 16.59 -29.74
C GLN A 384 -5.11 17.80 -28.79
N ARG A 385 -4.28 17.88 -27.75
CA ARG A 385 -4.22 19.04 -26.83
C ARG A 385 -3.86 20.34 -27.55
N ASN A 386 -2.90 20.31 -28.47
CA ASN A 386 -2.50 21.48 -29.25
C ASN A 386 -3.59 21.92 -30.23
N ILE A 387 -4.34 20.97 -30.82
CA ILE A 387 -5.52 21.27 -31.64
C ILE A 387 -6.64 21.88 -30.77
N THR A 388 -6.87 21.36 -29.56
CA THR A 388 -7.88 21.90 -28.63
C THR A 388 -7.51 23.32 -28.18
N GLN A 389 -6.26 23.59 -27.79
CA GLN A 389 -5.83 24.94 -27.41
C GLN A 389 -5.87 25.94 -28.59
N HIS A 390 -5.53 25.50 -29.81
CA HIS A 390 -5.64 26.35 -30.99
C HIS A 390 -7.11 26.65 -31.36
N GLN A 391 -8.02 25.68 -31.18
CA GLN A 391 -9.45 25.85 -31.38
C GLN A 391 -10.09 26.73 -30.29
N GLU A 392 -9.68 26.59 -29.02
CA GLU A 392 -10.12 27.44 -27.91
C GLU A 392 -9.66 28.89 -28.10
N ARG A 393 -8.43 29.12 -28.57
CA ARG A 393 -7.96 30.47 -28.94
C ARG A 393 -8.77 31.08 -30.08
N LYS A 394 -9.12 30.31 -31.11
CA LYS A 394 -10.03 30.76 -32.18
C LYS A 394 -11.44 31.05 -31.68
N LEU A 395 -11.98 30.22 -30.78
CA LEU A 395 -13.31 30.41 -30.20
C LEU A 395 -13.37 31.64 -29.30
N LYS A 396 -12.30 31.90 -28.54
CA LYS A 396 -12.16 33.08 -27.69
C LYS A 396 -12.05 34.35 -28.53
N LEU A 397 -11.25 34.35 -29.59
CA LEU A 397 -11.16 35.46 -30.55
C LEU A 397 -12.50 35.72 -31.27
N LEU A 398 -13.24 34.66 -31.62
CA LEU A 398 -14.55 34.77 -32.23
C LEU A 398 -15.59 35.33 -31.25
N ASN A 399 -15.60 34.87 -30.00
CA ASN A 399 -16.47 35.39 -28.95
C ASN A 399 -16.14 36.83 -28.58
N ASP A 400 -14.87 37.21 -28.50
CA ASP A 400 -14.45 38.58 -28.25
C ASP A 400 -14.87 39.50 -29.42
N LYS A 401 -14.84 39.00 -30.66
CA LYS A 401 -15.32 39.73 -31.84
C LYS A 401 -16.85 39.88 -31.84
N ILE A 402 -17.59 38.83 -31.48
CA ILE A 402 -19.05 38.85 -31.32
C ILE A 402 -19.47 39.79 -30.17
N LEU A 403 -18.74 39.78 -29.05
CA LEU A 403 -18.99 40.67 -27.91
C LEU A 403 -18.70 42.13 -28.25
N LYS A 404 -17.71 42.39 -29.11
CA LYS A 404 -17.39 43.73 -29.60
C LYS A 404 -18.45 44.25 -30.57
N GLU A 405 -18.91 43.42 -31.51
CA GLU A 405 -20.01 43.73 -32.43
C GLU A 405 -21.37 43.89 -31.71
N ALA A 406 -21.58 43.18 -30.60
CA ALA A 406 -22.76 43.34 -29.74
C ALA A 406 -22.70 44.63 -28.90
N ARG A 407 -21.50 45.04 -28.43
CA ARG A 407 -21.32 46.30 -27.67
C ARG A 407 -21.39 47.55 -28.54
N GLU A 408 -21.06 47.45 -29.83
CA GLU A 408 -21.16 48.57 -30.79
C GLU A 408 -22.61 48.82 -31.29
N LYS A 409 -23.57 47.95 -30.96
CA LYS A 409 -24.97 48.06 -31.41
C LYS A 409 -25.97 48.55 -30.36
N ASP A 410 -25.52 48.91 -29.16
CA ASP A 410 -26.41 49.26 -28.03
C ASP A 410 -26.51 50.76 -27.71
N THR A 411 -26.20 51.63 -28.68
CA THR A 411 -26.47 53.08 -28.58
C THR A 411 -27.02 53.62 -29.91
N ASP A 412 -28.33 53.47 -30.17
CA ASP A 412 -29.21 54.58 -30.59
C ASP A 412 -30.69 54.11 -30.70
N TYR A 413 -31.60 55.07 -30.56
CA TYR A 413 -33.00 54.95 -30.16
C TYR A 413 -34.02 54.86 -31.35
N SER A 414 -35.23 54.37 -31.04
CA SER A 414 -36.56 54.66 -31.67
C SER A 414 -37.07 53.89 -32.93
N PRO A 415 -38.41 53.83 -33.18
CA PRO A 415 -39.08 52.58 -33.50
C PRO A 415 -39.79 52.53 -34.88
N ASN A 416 -40.06 51.30 -35.32
CA ASN A 416 -41.19 50.87 -36.18
C ASN A 416 -41.09 51.06 -37.72
N LYS A 417 -41.02 49.94 -38.46
CA LYS A 417 -42.11 49.39 -39.32
C LYS A 417 -41.61 48.26 -40.25
N ASN A 418 -42.49 47.31 -40.52
CA ASN A 418 -42.48 46.29 -41.60
C ASN A 418 -41.87 44.91 -41.31
N LEU A 419 -42.63 44.20 -40.48
CA LEU A 419 -42.98 42.80 -40.61
C LEU A 419 -43.47 42.45 -42.04
N ARG A 420 -43.09 41.25 -42.52
CA ARG A 420 -43.57 40.48 -43.70
C ARG A 420 -42.62 40.43 -44.91
N PHE A 421 -41.65 39.52 -44.88
CA PHE A 421 -41.34 38.61 -46.01
C PHE A 421 -40.33 37.54 -45.54
N ARG A 422 -40.80 36.35 -45.12
CA ARG A 422 -40.00 35.11 -44.99
C ARG A 422 -40.85 33.95 -44.43
N ILE A 423 -41.83 33.50 -45.20
CA ILE A 423 -42.33 32.11 -45.13
C ILE A 423 -42.60 31.68 -46.57
N VAL A 424 -42.26 30.44 -46.90
CA VAL A 424 -42.34 29.75 -48.20
C VAL A 424 -41.03 29.76 -49.01
N VAL A 425 -40.08 28.87 -48.63
CA VAL A 425 -39.44 27.88 -49.53
C VAL A 425 -38.88 26.72 -48.66
N VAL A 426 -39.76 25.96 -48.02
CA VAL A 426 -39.47 24.66 -47.35
C VAL A 426 -39.97 23.48 -48.22
N GLY A 427 -40.15 23.68 -49.52
CA GLY A 427 -41.02 22.79 -50.30
C GLY A 427 -40.43 21.52 -50.93
N LEU A 428 -39.17 21.49 -51.38
CA LEU A 428 -38.93 20.70 -52.62
C LEU A 428 -37.60 19.96 -52.80
N ILE A 429 -36.89 19.54 -51.75
CA ILE A 429 -35.76 18.59 -51.90
C ILE A 429 -35.79 17.51 -50.80
N VAL A 430 -36.89 16.76 -50.73
CA VAL A 430 -37.07 15.60 -49.80
C VAL A 430 -37.30 14.26 -50.55
N SER A 431 -37.26 14.19 -51.87
CA SER A 431 -37.82 13.02 -52.60
C SER A 431 -36.85 12.10 -53.37
N ILE A 432 -35.52 12.14 -53.18
CA ILE A 432 -34.61 11.22 -53.92
C ILE A 432 -33.60 10.43 -53.01
N SER A 433 -33.63 10.57 -51.69
CA SER A 433 -32.63 9.90 -50.81
C SER A 433 -33.13 8.65 -50.06
N SER A 434 -34.35 8.18 -50.33
CA SER A 434 -35.04 7.19 -49.49
C SER A 434 -34.86 5.72 -49.89
N VAL A 435 -34.06 5.38 -50.90
CA VAL A 435 -33.83 3.98 -51.31
C VAL A 435 -32.40 3.49 -51.06
N ALA A 436 -31.42 4.39 -50.87
CA ALA A 436 -30.05 4.00 -50.50
C ALA A 436 -29.79 3.95 -48.98
N LEU A 437 -30.69 4.51 -48.15
CA LEU A 437 -30.57 4.48 -46.69
C LEU A 437 -31.04 3.15 -46.05
N GLY A 438 -31.79 2.32 -46.78
CA GLY A 438 -32.39 1.09 -46.25
C GLY A 438 -31.42 -0.07 -46.03
N ILE A 439 -30.19 0.00 -46.55
CA ILE A 439 -29.19 -1.08 -46.43
C ILE A 439 -27.96 -0.63 -45.62
N TYR A 440 -27.74 0.67 -45.41
CA TYR A 440 -26.58 1.19 -44.66
C TYR A 440 -26.80 1.25 -43.13
N GLN A 441 -28.04 1.10 -42.63
CA GLN A 441 -28.35 1.20 -41.19
C GLN A 441 -28.17 -0.08 -40.37
N PHE A 442 -27.68 -1.19 -40.93
CA PHE A 442 -27.49 -2.43 -40.16
C PHE A 442 -26.06 -2.67 -39.63
N PHE A 443 -25.07 -1.89 -40.07
CA PHE A 443 -23.70 -2.01 -39.60
C PHE A 443 -23.02 -0.64 -39.57
N ASN A 444 -23.20 0.15 -38.50
CA ASN A 444 -22.17 1.06 -38.01
C ASN A 444 -22.50 1.59 -36.60
N SER A 445 -21.57 1.30 -35.71
CA SER A 445 -21.37 1.82 -34.35
C SER A 445 -21.42 3.36 -34.27
N CYS A 446 -21.89 3.88 -33.13
CA CYS A 446 -22.22 5.29 -32.78
C CYS A 446 -21.46 6.42 -33.53
N GLU A 447 -22.13 7.57 -33.72
CA GLU A 447 -21.54 8.80 -34.29
C GLU A 447 -20.41 9.42 -33.44
N LYS A 448 -19.52 10.18 -34.10
CA LYS A 448 -18.40 10.90 -33.46
C LYS A 448 -18.91 11.82 -32.33
N ARG A 449 -18.35 11.62 -31.12
CA ARG A 449 -18.68 12.23 -29.80
C ARG A 449 -19.67 11.48 -28.91
N GLN A 450 -19.97 10.22 -29.22
CA GLN A 450 -20.69 9.31 -28.32
C GLN A 450 -19.84 8.06 -28.02
N TYR A 451 -19.99 7.47 -26.83
CA TYR A 451 -19.41 6.17 -26.49
C TYR A 451 -20.48 5.20 -25.98
N PHE A 452 -20.20 3.91 -26.18
CA PHE A 452 -21.06 2.79 -25.81
C PHE A 452 -21.10 2.66 -24.29
N ILE A 453 -22.28 2.71 -23.68
CA ILE A 453 -22.48 2.36 -22.27
C ILE A 453 -23.15 1.00 -22.20
N LEU A 454 -22.86 0.27 -21.11
CA LEU A 454 -23.21 -1.11 -20.70
C LEU A 454 -24.64 -1.64 -20.95
N ASP A 455 -25.52 -0.89 -21.62
CA ASP A 455 -26.80 -1.37 -22.14
C ASP A 455 -27.13 -0.64 -23.46
N GLN A 456 -26.69 -1.22 -24.59
CA GLN A 456 -26.95 -0.89 -26.01
C GLN A 456 -27.49 0.52 -26.38
N SER A 457 -26.95 1.59 -25.81
CA SER A 457 -27.38 2.97 -26.12
C SER A 457 -26.20 3.94 -26.10
N CYS A 458 -26.18 4.83 -27.10
CA CYS A 458 -25.15 5.86 -27.26
C CYS A 458 -25.53 7.11 -26.44
N VAL A 459 -24.62 7.63 -25.60
CA VAL A 459 -24.86 8.82 -24.75
C VAL A 459 -23.92 9.97 -25.12
N VAL A 460 -24.42 11.21 -25.03
CA VAL A 460 -23.72 12.46 -25.37
C VAL A 460 -22.87 12.99 -24.20
N GLN A 461 -21.68 13.51 -24.53
CA GLN A 461 -20.68 14.08 -23.63
C GLN A 461 -21.24 15.21 -22.73
N HIS A 462 -21.30 14.97 -21.42
CA HIS A 462 -21.31 16.04 -20.41
C HIS A 462 -19.88 16.21 -19.86
N ASN A 463 -19.38 17.45 -19.90
CA ASN A 463 -18.03 17.85 -19.48
C ASN A 463 -17.77 17.61 -17.98
N ASN A 464 -17.51 16.36 -17.58
CA ASN A 464 -17.10 16.05 -16.21
C ASN A 464 -15.91 15.09 -16.24
N ILE A 465 -14.70 15.66 -16.23
CA ILE A 465 -13.41 14.95 -16.23
C ILE A 465 -13.34 13.92 -15.08
N ASN A 466 -14.00 14.21 -13.96
CA ASN A 466 -14.09 13.31 -12.80
C ASN A 466 -14.88 12.02 -13.11
N TYR A 467 -15.88 12.03 -14.01
CA TYR A 467 -16.66 10.83 -14.33
C TYR A 467 -15.88 9.83 -15.18
N LEU A 468 -15.01 10.32 -16.07
CA LEU A 468 -14.13 9.48 -16.90
C LEU A 468 -13.05 8.77 -16.05
N ASN A 469 -12.49 9.46 -15.05
CA ASN A 469 -11.53 8.87 -14.10
C ASN A 469 -12.16 7.84 -13.14
N VAL A 470 -13.49 7.83 -12.97
CA VAL A 470 -14.19 6.82 -12.14
C VAL A 470 -14.47 5.56 -12.93
N ILE A 471 -14.81 5.68 -14.22
CA ILE A 471 -15.00 4.52 -15.09
C ILE A 471 -13.69 3.72 -15.23
N THR A 472 -12.53 4.38 -15.16
CA THR A 472 -11.24 3.68 -15.15
C THR A 472 -10.99 2.84 -13.90
N ASN A 473 -11.75 3.06 -12.82
CA ASN A 473 -11.62 2.35 -11.54
C ASN A 473 -12.60 1.17 -11.40
N ILE A 474 -13.37 0.85 -12.44
CA ILE A 474 -14.33 -0.26 -12.43
C ILE A 474 -14.01 -1.20 -13.58
N SER A 475 -13.87 -2.49 -13.31
CA SER A 475 -13.63 -3.47 -14.36
C SER A 475 -14.28 -4.82 -14.12
N ARG A 476 -14.66 -5.45 -15.24
CA ARG A 476 -15.17 -6.83 -15.33
C ARG A 476 -14.14 -7.82 -15.86
N GLY A 477 -12.94 -7.33 -16.23
CA GLY A 477 -11.94 -8.09 -16.99
C GLY A 477 -11.49 -7.41 -18.27
N ASP A 478 -11.91 -6.16 -18.52
CA ASP A 478 -11.46 -5.35 -19.67
C ASP A 478 -10.19 -4.54 -19.38
N ARG A 479 -9.76 -4.45 -18.12
CA ARG A 479 -8.53 -3.82 -17.65
C ARG A 479 -8.16 -4.36 -16.26
N THR A 480 -6.92 -4.16 -15.85
CA THR A 480 -6.50 -4.39 -14.47
C THR A 480 -6.92 -3.23 -13.57
N VAL A 481 -7.38 -3.51 -12.35
CA VAL A 481 -7.57 -2.53 -11.28
C VAL A 481 -6.34 -2.42 -10.38
N PHE A 482 -5.44 -3.41 -10.41
CA PHE A 482 -4.14 -3.36 -9.75
C PHE A 482 -3.05 -2.93 -10.73
N TYR A 483 -2.27 -1.91 -10.38
CA TYR A 483 -1.13 -1.47 -11.20
C TYR A 483 0.03 -2.47 -11.10
N ASN A 484 0.87 -2.52 -12.15
CA ASN A 484 2.14 -3.27 -12.20
C ASN A 484 2.02 -4.81 -12.16
N LYS A 485 1.08 -5.40 -12.91
CA LYS A 485 1.01 -6.86 -13.09
C LYS A 485 1.75 -7.31 -14.35
N GLU A 486 2.91 -7.93 -14.18
CA GLU A 486 3.63 -8.61 -15.25
C GLU A 486 3.03 -10.00 -15.53
N ASN A 487 2.02 -10.06 -16.40
CA ASN A 487 1.50 -11.32 -16.89
C ASN A 487 1.05 -11.13 -18.36
N LYS A 488 1.89 -11.56 -19.31
CA LYS A 488 1.63 -11.39 -20.76
C LYS A 488 0.31 -12.04 -21.19
N ASP A 489 -0.01 -13.22 -20.63
CA ASP A 489 -1.28 -13.90 -20.92
C ASP A 489 -2.47 -13.16 -20.30
N PHE A 490 -2.32 -12.59 -19.10
CA PHE A 490 -3.34 -11.75 -18.48
C PHE A 490 -3.63 -10.51 -19.33
N ASN A 491 -2.62 -9.76 -19.75
CA ASN A 491 -2.80 -8.56 -20.57
C ASN A 491 -3.49 -8.87 -21.89
N ARG A 492 -3.09 -9.96 -22.55
CA ARG A 492 -3.78 -10.43 -23.76
C ARG A 492 -5.21 -10.87 -23.47
N ALA A 493 -5.46 -11.54 -22.35
CA ALA A 493 -6.81 -11.94 -21.95
C ALA A 493 -7.72 -10.73 -21.75
N LEU A 494 -7.22 -9.65 -21.12
CA LEU A 494 -7.95 -8.39 -20.95
C LEU A 494 -8.36 -7.78 -22.31
N GLU A 495 -7.45 -7.79 -23.29
CA GLU A 495 -7.75 -7.32 -24.64
C GLU A 495 -8.82 -8.16 -25.35
N GLU A 496 -8.72 -9.48 -25.28
CA GLU A 496 -9.71 -10.38 -25.91
C GLU A 496 -11.07 -10.27 -25.21
N PHE A 497 -11.09 -10.10 -23.88
CA PHE A 497 -12.31 -9.83 -23.13
C PHE A 497 -12.95 -8.51 -23.59
N LYS A 498 -12.15 -7.45 -23.79
CA LYS A 498 -12.62 -6.15 -24.32
C LYS A 498 -13.14 -6.25 -25.76
N LYS A 499 -12.58 -7.15 -26.58
CA LYS A 499 -13.08 -7.50 -27.93
C LYS A 499 -14.30 -8.43 -27.89
N THR A 500 -14.79 -8.78 -26.69
CA THR A 500 -15.87 -9.74 -26.45
C THR A 500 -15.61 -11.16 -26.98
N ASP A 501 -14.36 -11.51 -27.27
CA ASP A 501 -13.97 -12.87 -27.60
C ASP A 501 -13.77 -13.65 -26.29
N TYR A 502 -14.89 -13.99 -25.65
CA TYR A 502 -14.86 -14.62 -24.34
C TYR A 502 -14.25 -16.03 -24.38
N THR A 503 -14.30 -16.72 -25.53
CA THR A 503 -13.67 -18.03 -25.70
C THR A 503 -12.16 -17.90 -25.60
N LYS A 504 -11.55 -16.99 -26.38
CA LYS A 504 -10.11 -16.76 -26.35
C LYS A 504 -9.66 -16.08 -25.05
N ALA A 505 -10.45 -15.15 -24.52
CA ALA A 505 -10.20 -14.56 -23.21
C ALA A 505 -10.15 -15.64 -22.11
N THR A 506 -11.06 -16.60 -22.13
CA THR A 506 -11.11 -17.72 -21.17
C THR A 506 -9.84 -18.57 -21.25
N GLU A 507 -9.38 -18.92 -22.45
CA GLU A 507 -8.15 -19.69 -22.65
C GLU A 507 -6.92 -18.96 -22.11
N LEU A 508 -6.81 -17.65 -22.37
CA LEU A 508 -5.68 -16.83 -21.91
C LEU A 508 -5.73 -16.57 -20.41
N PHE A 509 -6.90 -16.25 -19.84
CA PHE A 509 -7.05 -16.13 -18.39
C PHE A 509 -6.74 -17.44 -17.68
N LYS A 510 -7.11 -18.60 -18.25
CA LYS A 510 -6.76 -19.90 -17.68
C LYS A 510 -5.25 -20.09 -17.57
N LYS A 511 -4.49 -19.68 -18.59
CA LYS A 511 -3.02 -19.68 -18.56
C LYS A 511 -2.49 -18.69 -17.52
N ALA A 512 -3.08 -17.49 -17.46
CA ALA A 512 -2.71 -16.48 -16.48
C ALA A 512 -2.92 -16.95 -15.03
N VAL A 513 -4.03 -17.65 -14.74
CA VAL A 513 -4.29 -18.29 -13.44
C VAL A 513 -3.26 -19.38 -13.14
N ALA A 514 -2.87 -20.18 -14.13
CA ALA A 514 -1.86 -21.22 -13.92
C ALA A 514 -0.48 -20.63 -13.59
N LEU A 515 -0.14 -19.47 -14.15
CA LEU A 515 1.11 -18.76 -13.89
C LEU A 515 1.13 -18.10 -12.50
N ASN A 516 0.02 -17.51 -12.07
CA ASN A 516 -0.11 -16.90 -10.75
C ASN A 516 -1.43 -17.30 -10.06
N PRO A 517 -1.50 -18.50 -9.48
CA PRO A 517 -2.74 -19.03 -8.89
C PRO A 517 -3.18 -18.29 -7.62
N GLN A 518 -2.31 -17.47 -7.04
CA GLN A 518 -2.56 -16.74 -5.80
C GLN A 518 -3.17 -15.34 -6.04
N ASP A 519 -3.31 -14.92 -7.30
CA ASP A 519 -3.87 -13.63 -7.67
C ASP A 519 -5.40 -13.68 -7.77
N PRO A 520 -6.13 -13.03 -6.84
CA PRO A 520 -7.58 -13.10 -6.82
C PRO A 520 -8.23 -12.33 -7.97
N GLU A 521 -7.60 -11.29 -8.52
CA GLU A 521 -8.16 -10.55 -9.66
C GLU A 521 -8.13 -11.41 -10.92
N VAL A 522 -6.99 -12.07 -11.19
CA VAL A 522 -6.83 -12.94 -12.35
C VAL A 522 -7.85 -14.09 -12.30
N LEU A 523 -8.05 -14.68 -11.11
CA LEU A 523 -9.06 -15.72 -10.92
C LEU A 523 -10.49 -15.20 -11.11
N ILE A 524 -10.79 -13.98 -10.66
CA ILE A 524 -12.10 -13.35 -10.88
C ILE A 524 -12.34 -13.14 -12.37
N TYR A 525 -11.38 -12.58 -13.11
CA TYR A 525 -11.55 -12.31 -14.54
C TYR A 525 -11.61 -13.57 -15.39
N TYR A 526 -10.88 -14.62 -15.01
CA TYR A 526 -11.09 -15.95 -15.58
C TYR A 526 -12.54 -16.43 -15.43
N ASN A 527 -13.09 -16.31 -14.22
CA ASN A 527 -14.46 -16.73 -13.94
C ASN A 527 -15.51 -15.82 -14.61
N ASN A 528 -15.22 -14.54 -14.81
CA ASN A 528 -16.06 -13.63 -15.57
C ASN A 528 -16.08 -13.99 -17.06
N ALA A 529 -14.92 -14.31 -17.64
CA ALA A 529 -14.83 -14.77 -19.03
C ALA A 529 -15.62 -16.06 -19.25
N LEU A 530 -15.49 -17.04 -18.35
CA LEU A 530 -16.32 -18.25 -18.35
C LEU A 530 -17.82 -17.92 -18.29
N ALA A 531 -18.21 -17.00 -17.42
CA ALA A 531 -19.60 -16.61 -17.24
C ALA A 531 -20.20 -15.98 -18.50
N ARG A 532 -19.45 -15.09 -19.15
CA ARG A 532 -19.83 -14.43 -20.41
C ARG A 532 -19.80 -15.35 -21.61
N GLN A 533 -18.85 -16.29 -21.66
CA GLN A 533 -18.81 -17.34 -22.67
C GLN A 533 -20.06 -18.24 -22.59
N LYS A 534 -20.54 -18.54 -21.36
CA LYS A 534 -21.73 -19.38 -21.13
C LYS A 534 -23.04 -18.66 -21.50
N GLY A 535 -23.11 -17.34 -21.33
CA GLY A 535 -24.29 -16.53 -21.66
C GLY A 535 -24.42 -15.30 -20.75
N THR A 536 -25.65 -14.89 -20.46
CA THR A 536 -25.91 -13.75 -19.56
C THR A 536 -25.68 -14.15 -18.08
N PRO A 537 -24.65 -13.59 -17.41
CA PRO A 537 -24.31 -13.95 -16.04
C PRO A 537 -25.20 -13.28 -15.00
N MET A 538 -25.16 -13.79 -13.78
CA MET A 538 -25.64 -13.07 -12.59
C MET A 538 -24.50 -12.17 -12.11
N THR A 539 -24.71 -10.86 -12.01
CA THR A 539 -23.61 -9.93 -11.73
C THR A 539 -23.70 -9.35 -10.32
N VAL A 540 -22.61 -9.42 -9.57
CA VAL A 540 -22.41 -8.73 -8.29
C VAL A 540 -21.16 -7.86 -8.40
N ALA A 541 -21.16 -6.67 -7.80
CA ALA A 541 -19.96 -5.84 -7.71
C ALA A 541 -19.25 -6.03 -6.36
N VAL A 542 -17.94 -5.79 -6.32
CA VAL A 542 -17.15 -5.69 -5.10
C VAL A 542 -16.37 -4.38 -5.12
N SER A 543 -16.49 -3.58 -4.07
CA SER A 543 -15.72 -2.32 -3.91
C SER A 543 -14.61 -2.49 -2.89
N VAL A 544 -13.37 -2.23 -3.31
CA VAL A 544 -12.15 -2.39 -2.50
C VAL A 544 -11.22 -1.16 -2.63
N PRO A 545 -10.37 -0.89 -1.62
CA PRO A 545 -9.38 0.18 -1.68
C PRO A 545 -8.05 -0.39 -2.20
N VAL A 546 -7.76 -0.24 -3.50
CA VAL A 546 -6.50 -0.78 -4.06
C VAL A 546 -5.28 0.01 -3.56
N GLU A 547 -5.41 1.31 -3.35
CA GLU A 547 -4.29 2.21 -3.02
C GLU A 547 -3.86 2.23 -1.53
N ASN A 548 -4.46 1.47 -0.60
CA ASN A 548 -4.07 1.49 0.83
C ASN A 548 -4.81 0.45 1.71
N PRO A 549 -4.25 -0.07 2.84
CA PRO A 549 -2.89 -0.54 3.10
C PRO A 549 -2.66 -1.96 2.53
N LYS A 550 -1.39 -2.35 2.31
CA LYS A 550 -0.97 -3.64 1.71
C LYS A 550 -1.83 -4.82 2.17
N GLY A 551 -2.47 -5.52 1.23
CA GLY A 551 -3.15 -6.80 1.46
C GLY A 551 -4.66 -6.73 1.76
N MET A 552 -5.25 -5.55 2.03
CA MET A 552 -6.69 -5.49 2.36
C MET A 552 -7.59 -5.80 1.14
N ALA A 553 -7.30 -5.18 0.00
CA ALA A 553 -8.05 -5.42 -1.23
C ALA A 553 -7.90 -6.89 -1.66
N GLU A 554 -6.67 -7.41 -1.62
CA GLU A 554 -6.38 -8.81 -1.94
C GLU A 554 -7.12 -9.77 -1.01
N ASP A 555 -7.13 -9.52 0.30
CA ASP A 555 -7.84 -10.39 1.25
C ASP A 555 -9.35 -10.45 0.99
N ILE A 556 -9.98 -9.32 0.70
CA ILE A 556 -11.41 -9.25 0.34
C ILE A 556 -11.65 -10.01 -0.96
N LEU A 557 -10.84 -9.72 -1.99
CA LEU A 557 -10.98 -10.33 -3.31
C LEU A 557 -10.70 -11.83 -3.28
N ARG A 558 -9.79 -12.33 -2.43
CA ARG A 558 -9.57 -13.78 -2.23
C ARG A 558 -10.85 -14.48 -1.77
N GLY A 559 -11.60 -13.87 -0.85
CA GLY A 559 -12.87 -14.43 -0.37
C GLY A 559 -13.90 -14.51 -1.48
N VAL A 560 -14.04 -13.41 -2.23
CA VAL A 560 -14.96 -13.30 -3.37
C VAL A 560 -14.60 -14.27 -4.49
N ALA A 561 -13.33 -14.28 -4.91
CA ALA A 561 -12.79 -15.14 -5.96
C ALA A 561 -12.96 -16.62 -5.62
N GLN A 562 -12.73 -17.02 -4.37
CA GLN A 562 -12.88 -18.41 -3.93
C GLN A 562 -14.34 -18.89 -4.01
N ALA A 563 -15.30 -18.07 -3.56
CA ALA A 563 -16.72 -18.39 -3.66
C ALA A 563 -17.20 -18.43 -5.12
N GLN A 564 -16.83 -17.42 -5.92
CA GLN A 564 -17.16 -17.35 -7.34
C GLN A 564 -16.60 -18.56 -8.08
N ASN A 565 -15.32 -18.87 -7.90
CA ASN A 565 -14.67 -19.99 -8.57
C ASN A 565 -15.34 -21.32 -8.20
N LYS A 566 -15.63 -21.55 -6.92
CA LYS A 566 -16.32 -22.75 -6.47
C LYS A 566 -17.68 -22.92 -7.16
N PHE A 567 -18.49 -21.85 -7.21
CA PHE A 567 -19.81 -21.87 -7.85
C PHE A 567 -19.72 -22.06 -9.37
N ASN A 568 -18.85 -21.31 -10.04
CA ASN A 568 -18.74 -21.33 -11.50
C ASN A 568 -18.16 -22.65 -12.03
N GLN A 569 -17.16 -23.22 -11.35
CA GLN A 569 -16.57 -24.51 -11.73
C GLN A 569 -17.56 -25.68 -11.58
N GLN A 570 -18.59 -25.53 -10.73
CA GLN A 570 -19.69 -26.50 -10.60
C GLN A 570 -20.78 -26.33 -11.67
N GLY A 571 -20.57 -25.44 -12.65
CA GLY A 571 -21.54 -25.16 -13.72
C GLY A 571 -22.59 -24.11 -13.36
N GLY A 572 -22.47 -23.47 -12.18
CA GLY A 572 -23.41 -22.49 -11.67
C GLY A 572 -24.78 -23.09 -11.37
N PHE A 573 -25.85 -22.30 -11.56
CA PHE A 573 -27.23 -22.74 -11.35
C PHE A 573 -28.07 -22.51 -12.60
N ASN A 574 -28.76 -23.54 -13.08
CA ASN A 574 -29.51 -23.51 -14.34
C ASN A 574 -28.69 -22.97 -15.52
N GLY A 575 -27.39 -23.30 -15.56
CA GLY A 575 -26.46 -22.84 -16.60
C GLY A 575 -26.04 -21.38 -16.51
N LYS A 576 -26.48 -20.62 -15.48
CA LYS A 576 -26.03 -19.25 -15.21
C LYS A 576 -24.88 -19.23 -14.20
N LEU A 577 -23.81 -18.57 -14.58
CA LEU A 577 -22.61 -18.37 -13.76
C LEU A 577 -22.62 -16.98 -13.10
N LEU A 578 -21.79 -16.82 -12.07
CA LEU A 578 -21.60 -15.56 -11.34
C LEU A 578 -20.47 -14.73 -11.98
N GLU A 579 -20.73 -13.47 -12.27
CA GLU A 579 -19.75 -12.46 -12.66
C GLU A 579 -19.52 -11.47 -11.52
N ILE A 580 -18.26 -11.11 -11.30
CA ILE A 580 -17.84 -10.14 -10.28
C ILE A 580 -17.26 -8.90 -10.95
N VAL A 581 -17.87 -7.74 -10.71
CA VAL A 581 -17.31 -6.44 -11.11
C VAL A 581 -16.43 -5.90 -9.98
N ILE A 582 -15.16 -5.61 -10.25
CA ILE A 582 -14.27 -5.01 -9.23
C ILE A 582 -14.30 -3.49 -9.39
N ALA A 583 -14.54 -2.78 -8.29
CA ALA A 583 -14.49 -1.33 -8.21
C ALA A 583 -13.43 -0.88 -7.20
N ASN A 584 -12.59 0.08 -7.59
CA ASN A 584 -11.53 0.62 -6.76
C ASN A 584 -11.90 2.00 -6.20
N ASP A 585 -12.25 2.05 -4.92
CA ASP A 585 -12.59 3.30 -4.23
C ASP A 585 -11.39 4.06 -3.65
N ALA A 586 -10.17 3.51 -3.77
CA ALA A 586 -8.92 4.11 -3.29
C ALA A 586 -8.95 4.55 -1.81
N ASN A 587 -9.86 4.00 -1.02
CA ASN A 587 -10.16 4.46 0.34
C ASN A 587 -10.57 5.95 0.42
N LYS A 588 -11.19 6.50 -0.63
CA LYS A 588 -11.60 7.91 -0.73
C LYS A 588 -13.12 8.05 -0.74
N THR A 589 -13.66 8.90 0.12
CA THR A 589 -15.10 9.14 0.26
C THR A 589 -15.76 9.58 -1.04
N GLU A 590 -15.12 10.48 -1.79
CA GLU A 590 -15.64 10.96 -3.06
C GLU A 590 -15.66 9.85 -4.12
N ASN A 591 -14.61 9.04 -4.19
CA ASN A 591 -14.56 7.89 -5.10
C ASN A 591 -15.65 6.86 -4.76
N ALA A 592 -15.87 6.53 -3.49
CA ALA A 592 -16.92 5.60 -3.07
C ALA A 592 -18.32 6.09 -3.50
N LYS A 593 -18.58 7.39 -3.36
CA LYS A 593 -19.83 8.02 -3.84
C LYS A 593 -19.97 7.89 -5.35
N GLN A 594 -18.92 8.25 -6.10
CA GLN A 594 -18.93 8.23 -7.56
C GLN A 594 -19.06 6.81 -8.11
N ILE A 595 -18.37 5.83 -7.51
CA ILE A 595 -18.53 4.40 -7.82
C ILE A 595 -19.97 3.98 -7.59
N ALA A 596 -20.55 4.30 -6.43
CA ALA A 596 -21.94 3.95 -6.17
C ALA A 596 -22.89 4.55 -7.23
N GLN A 597 -22.67 5.82 -7.63
CA GLN A 597 -23.43 6.48 -8.69
C GLN A 597 -23.25 5.83 -10.08
N VAL A 598 -22.11 5.22 -10.36
CA VAL A 598 -21.91 4.44 -11.59
C VAL A 598 -22.59 3.08 -11.49
N LEU A 599 -22.40 2.35 -10.40
CA LEU A 599 -22.96 1.01 -10.19
C LEU A 599 -24.50 1.01 -10.21
N ILE A 600 -25.15 2.04 -9.65
CA ILE A 600 -26.63 2.10 -9.66
C ILE A 600 -27.22 2.24 -11.07
N LYS A 601 -26.48 2.83 -12.02
CA LYS A 601 -26.91 3.02 -13.42
C LYS A 601 -26.83 1.73 -14.24
N ASP A 602 -26.02 0.77 -13.79
CA ASP A 602 -25.88 -0.52 -14.44
C ASP A 602 -26.90 -1.52 -13.88
N SER A 603 -28.00 -1.70 -14.61
CA SER A 603 -29.12 -2.57 -14.23
C SER A 603 -28.72 -4.04 -14.11
N SER A 604 -27.61 -4.47 -14.74
CA SER A 604 -27.11 -5.85 -14.65
C SER A 604 -26.55 -6.18 -13.27
N ILE A 605 -26.13 -5.17 -12.49
CA ILE A 605 -25.56 -5.34 -11.16
C ILE A 605 -26.68 -5.52 -10.14
N LEU A 606 -26.74 -6.73 -9.56
CA LEU A 606 -27.80 -7.18 -8.67
C LEU A 606 -27.49 -6.95 -7.19
N GLY A 607 -26.23 -6.67 -6.84
CA GLY A 607 -25.80 -6.38 -5.48
C GLY A 607 -24.33 -5.95 -5.41
N VAL A 608 -23.92 -5.43 -4.25
CA VAL A 608 -22.56 -4.95 -3.98
C VAL A 608 -22.00 -5.60 -2.72
N ILE A 609 -20.75 -6.05 -2.76
CA ILE A 609 -19.94 -6.42 -1.60
C ILE A 609 -19.01 -5.24 -1.29
N GLY A 610 -19.15 -4.62 -0.13
CA GLY A 610 -18.34 -3.44 0.22
C GLY A 610 -19.07 -2.47 1.16
N HIS A 611 -18.59 -1.25 1.36
CA HIS A 611 -17.20 -0.82 1.12
C HIS A 611 -16.31 -1.28 2.28
N SER A 612 -15.00 -1.08 2.17
CA SER A 612 -14.01 -1.58 3.13
C SER A 612 -14.06 -0.92 4.51
N SER A 613 -14.50 0.34 4.59
CA SER A 613 -14.64 1.10 5.84
C SER A 613 -16.05 1.65 6.05
N SER A 614 -16.42 1.86 7.32
CA SER A 614 -17.76 2.32 7.68
C SER A 614 -18.10 3.70 7.12
N ASN A 615 -17.13 4.60 7.01
CA ASN A 615 -17.36 5.93 6.42
C ASN A 615 -17.67 5.86 4.92
N LEU A 616 -16.93 5.05 4.16
CA LEU A 616 -17.18 4.88 2.73
C LEU A 616 -18.52 4.18 2.48
N THR A 617 -18.79 3.13 3.26
CA THR A 617 -20.06 2.40 3.19
C THR A 617 -21.24 3.33 3.48
N GLN A 618 -21.14 4.22 4.47
CA GLN A 618 -22.20 5.17 4.78
C GLN A 618 -22.54 6.10 3.61
N VAL A 619 -21.52 6.57 2.90
CA VAL A 619 -21.69 7.48 1.75
C VAL A 619 -22.24 6.75 0.54
N ALA A 620 -21.70 5.58 0.21
CA ALA A 620 -22.19 4.75 -0.89
C ALA A 620 -23.62 4.24 -0.65
N LEU A 621 -23.96 3.90 0.60
CA LEU A 621 -25.30 3.45 0.99
C LEU A 621 -26.39 4.49 0.68
N ALA A 622 -26.08 5.78 0.78
CA ALA A 622 -27.01 6.85 0.40
C ALA A 622 -27.35 6.83 -1.10
N GLU A 623 -26.40 6.44 -1.96
CA GLU A 623 -26.61 6.29 -3.40
C GLU A 623 -27.30 4.96 -3.73
N TYR A 624 -26.90 3.85 -3.11
CA TYR A 624 -27.51 2.53 -3.34
C TYR A 624 -29.01 2.49 -2.99
N LYS A 625 -29.42 3.22 -1.94
CA LYS A 625 -30.84 3.40 -1.56
C LYS A 625 -31.69 3.99 -2.69
N LYS A 626 -31.13 4.88 -3.53
CA LYS A 626 -31.88 5.53 -4.62
C LYS A 626 -32.31 4.55 -5.71
N ALA A 627 -31.65 3.40 -5.82
CA ALA A 627 -31.88 2.43 -6.87
C ALA A 627 -32.13 1.01 -6.34
N ASN A 628 -32.51 0.90 -5.06
CA ASN A 628 -32.76 -0.36 -4.34
C ASN A 628 -31.63 -1.39 -4.51
N LEU A 629 -30.37 -0.95 -4.67
CA LEU A 629 -29.24 -1.86 -4.89
C LEU A 629 -28.77 -2.44 -3.54
N PRO A 630 -28.94 -3.75 -3.28
CA PRO A 630 -28.49 -4.35 -2.03
C PRO A 630 -26.98 -4.28 -1.88
N ILE A 631 -26.53 -4.01 -0.65
CA ILE A 631 -25.13 -4.05 -0.26
C ILE A 631 -24.93 -5.02 0.91
N ILE A 632 -23.94 -5.91 0.81
CA ILE A 632 -23.44 -6.73 1.91
C ILE A 632 -22.05 -6.24 2.29
N SER A 633 -21.92 -5.59 3.45
CA SER A 633 -20.60 -5.22 3.96
C SER A 633 -19.91 -6.41 4.62
N SER A 634 -18.68 -6.68 4.21
CA SER A 634 -17.85 -7.75 4.77
C SER A 634 -16.82 -7.26 5.79
N THR A 635 -16.71 -5.95 6.01
CA THR A 635 -15.66 -5.36 6.86
C THR A 635 -16.07 -4.12 7.66
N SER A 636 -17.19 -3.47 7.35
CA SER A 636 -17.64 -2.26 8.05
C SER A 636 -18.46 -2.59 9.31
N ILE A 637 -17.98 -2.16 10.47
CA ILE A 637 -18.48 -2.60 11.79
C ILE A 637 -19.32 -1.57 12.54
N SER A 638 -19.27 -0.28 12.18
CA SER A 638 -20.07 0.76 12.85
C SER A 638 -21.56 0.44 12.88
N ASP A 639 -22.21 0.74 14.01
CA ASP A 639 -23.66 0.61 14.19
C ASP A 639 -24.46 1.76 13.57
N SER A 640 -23.78 2.80 13.04
CA SER A 640 -24.47 3.86 12.28
C SER A 640 -24.99 3.37 10.92
N LEU A 641 -24.46 2.23 10.44
CA LEU A 641 -24.82 1.66 9.16
C LEU A 641 -26.14 0.90 9.27
N SER A 642 -27.18 1.45 8.65
CA SER A 642 -28.51 0.85 8.63
C SER A 642 -29.30 1.25 7.38
N GLY A 643 -30.25 0.40 7.01
CA GLY A 643 -31.19 0.68 5.93
C GLY A 643 -31.77 -0.57 5.31
N ASN A 644 -32.87 -0.40 4.58
CA ASN A 644 -33.58 -1.47 3.87
C ASN A 644 -32.75 -2.21 2.81
N VAL A 645 -31.66 -1.60 2.34
CA VAL A 645 -30.73 -2.21 1.35
C VAL A 645 -29.40 -2.67 1.96
N PHE A 646 -29.20 -2.51 3.27
CA PHE A 646 -27.93 -2.78 3.94
C PHE A 646 -27.97 -4.13 4.66
N PHE A 647 -26.94 -4.93 4.45
CA PHE A 647 -26.68 -6.18 5.14
C PHE A 647 -25.19 -6.26 5.48
N ARG A 648 -24.78 -7.09 6.44
CA ARG A 648 -23.35 -7.35 6.68
C ARG A 648 -23.05 -8.75 7.19
N THR A 649 -21.95 -9.32 6.71
CA THR A 649 -21.40 -10.61 7.17
C THR A 649 -20.32 -10.46 8.24
N VAL A 650 -19.78 -9.26 8.41
CA VAL A 650 -18.98 -8.93 9.61
C VAL A 650 -19.93 -8.61 10.77
N PRO A 651 -19.61 -9.02 12.02
CA PRO A 651 -20.39 -8.62 13.18
C PRO A 651 -20.39 -7.10 13.42
N SER A 652 -21.48 -6.61 14.00
CA SER A 652 -21.64 -5.23 14.49
C SER A 652 -20.66 -4.88 15.60
N ASN A 653 -20.40 -3.60 15.79
CA ASN A 653 -19.88 -3.08 17.04
C ASN A 653 -20.82 -3.38 18.22
N ALA A 654 -22.14 -3.34 18.03
CA ALA A 654 -23.12 -3.80 19.01
C ALA A 654 -22.89 -5.26 19.44
N ALA A 655 -22.63 -6.16 18.50
CA ALA A 655 -22.35 -7.57 18.77
C ALA A 655 -20.98 -7.77 19.42
N ILE A 656 -19.95 -7.07 18.95
CA ILE A 656 -18.57 -7.12 19.49
C ILE A 656 -18.54 -6.57 20.92
N GLY A 657 -19.12 -5.39 21.15
CA GLY A 657 -19.21 -4.74 22.46
C GLY A 657 -19.99 -5.60 23.45
N LYS A 658 -21.15 -6.15 23.04
CA LYS A 658 -21.90 -7.12 23.85
C LYS A 658 -21.06 -8.33 24.24
N ARG A 659 -20.37 -8.94 23.27
CA ARG A 659 -19.58 -10.14 23.50
C ARG A 659 -18.42 -9.89 24.47
N LEU A 660 -17.74 -8.75 24.33
CA LEU A 660 -16.68 -8.34 25.25
C LEU A 660 -17.25 -8.03 26.64
N ALA A 661 -18.37 -7.32 26.75
CA ALA A 661 -18.99 -6.98 28.03
C ALA A 661 -19.44 -8.22 28.82
N GLU A 662 -20.11 -9.17 28.16
CA GLU A 662 -20.52 -10.45 28.76
C GLU A 662 -19.31 -11.29 29.18
N TYR A 663 -18.24 -11.29 28.39
CA TYR A 663 -17.01 -11.97 28.76
C TYR A 663 -16.37 -11.33 30.02
N THR A 664 -16.20 -10.01 30.01
CA THR A 664 -15.61 -9.26 31.13
C THR A 664 -16.39 -9.45 32.42
N LYS A 665 -17.72 -9.28 32.38
CA LYS A 665 -18.54 -9.35 33.59
C LYS A 665 -18.93 -10.78 33.95
N SER A 666 -19.57 -11.49 33.04
CA SER A 666 -20.19 -12.79 33.35
C SER A 666 -19.18 -13.94 33.35
N SER A 667 -18.15 -13.90 32.49
CA SER A 667 -17.16 -14.99 32.42
C SER A 667 -15.93 -14.75 33.30
N ARG A 668 -15.52 -13.49 33.48
CA ARG A 668 -14.33 -13.12 34.25
C ARG A 668 -14.63 -12.49 35.61
N GLY A 669 -15.87 -12.08 35.87
CA GLY A 669 -16.26 -11.47 37.15
C GLY A 669 -15.68 -10.08 37.39
N LEU A 670 -15.17 -9.40 36.37
CA LEU A 670 -14.55 -8.08 36.50
C LEU A 670 -15.64 -7.01 36.53
N ASN A 671 -15.52 -6.08 37.47
CA ASN A 671 -16.54 -5.10 37.85
C ASN A 671 -16.17 -3.70 37.39
N LYS A 672 -14.89 -3.31 37.47
CA LYS A 672 -14.41 -1.96 37.13
C LYS A 672 -13.50 -1.99 35.93
N VAL A 673 -13.80 -1.17 34.93
CA VAL A 673 -12.98 -1.09 33.71
C VAL A 673 -12.70 0.34 33.31
N VAL A 674 -11.55 0.54 32.67
CA VAL A 674 -11.23 1.75 31.93
C VAL A 674 -11.31 1.46 30.44
N ILE A 675 -11.77 2.43 29.65
CA ILE A 675 -11.82 2.32 28.19
C ILE A 675 -10.86 3.32 27.56
N PHE A 676 -9.98 2.84 26.69
CA PHE A 676 -9.14 3.66 25.83
C PHE A 676 -9.76 3.71 24.44
N LYS A 677 -10.17 4.88 23.98
CA LYS A 677 -10.90 5.07 22.72
C LYS A 677 -10.35 6.23 21.90
N ASN A 678 -10.70 6.26 20.63
CA ASN A 678 -10.57 7.42 19.77
C ASN A 678 -11.95 8.09 19.66
N PRO A 679 -12.18 9.26 20.28
CA PRO A 679 -13.44 9.96 20.21
C PRO A 679 -13.69 10.57 18.83
N ASP A 680 -12.76 10.66 17.90
CA ASP A 680 -13.02 11.19 16.55
C ASP A 680 -13.42 10.10 15.55
N SER A 681 -13.19 8.83 15.90
CA SER A 681 -13.56 7.69 15.07
C SER A 681 -14.97 7.17 15.39
N LYS A 682 -15.84 7.09 14.37
CA LYS A 682 -17.17 6.47 14.50
C LYS A 682 -17.09 5.01 14.94
N ASP A 683 -16.10 4.26 14.46
CA ASP A 683 -15.93 2.85 14.79
C ASP A 683 -15.53 2.68 16.26
N SER A 684 -14.55 3.46 16.74
CA SER A 684 -14.12 3.41 18.14
C SER A 684 -15.21 3.93 19.10
N LYS A 685 -15.87 5.04 18.76
CA LYS A 685 -17.02 5.58 19.51
C LYS A 685 -18.14 4.56 19.66
N SER A 686 -18.62 4.00 18.54
CA SER A 686 -19.75 3.04 18.58
C SER A 686 -19.39 1.75 19.29
N LEU A 687 -18.14 1.26 19.16
CA LEU A 687 -17.68 0.10 19.91
C LEU A 687 -17.59 0.35 21.42
N SER A 688 -17.07 1.52 21.84
CA SER A 688 -17.07 1.92 23.25
C SER A 688 -18.49 1.94 23.79
N GLN A 689 -19.39 2.65 23.10
CA GLN A 689 -20.80 2.77 23.50
C GLN A 689 -21.49 1.40 23.60
N ALA A 690 -21.31 0.53 22.61
CA ALA A 690 -21.86 -0.82 22.59
C ALA A 690 -21.36 -1.68 23.77
N PHE A 691 -20.10 -1.51 24.17
CA PHE A 691 -19.55 -2.17 25.35
C PHE A 691 -20.21 -1.63 26.62
N ILE A 692 -20.27 -0.30 26.80
CA ILE A 692 -20.83 0.38 27.98
C ILE A 692 -22.30 -0.03 28.19
N GLU A 693 -23.11 0.07 27.14
CA GLU A 693 -24.56 -0.24 27.15
C GLU A 693 -24.87 -1.70 27.50
N LYS A 694 -23.87 -2.59 27.46
CA LYS A 694 -24.01 -3.99 27.87
C LYS A 694 -23.31 -4.26 29.19
N PHE A 695 -22.18 -3.62 29.47
CA PHE A 695 -21.39 -3.87 30.67
C PHE A 695 -22.05 -3.30 31.93
N GLU A 696 -22.58 -2.07 31.88
CA GLU A 696 -23.17 -1.42 33.04
C GLU A 696 -24.47 -2.09 33.52
N PRO A 697 -25.42 -2.48 32.64
CA PRO A 697 -26.62 -3.21 33.08
C PRO A 697 -26.31 -4.60 33.67
N LEU A 698 -25.16 -5.19 33.34
CA LEU A 698 -24.70 -6.44 33.97
C LEU A 698 -24.10 -6.21 35.37
N GLY A 699 -24.09 -4.96 35.86
CA GLY A 699 -23.51 -4.57 37.16
C GLY A 699 -22.01 -4.24 37.08
N GLY A 700 -21.49 -3.95 35.89
CA GLY A 700 -20.16 -3.38 35.71
C GLY A 700 -20.16 -1.86 35.88
N GLN A 701 -18.98 -1.28 36.04
CA GLN A 701 -18.75 0.17 36.13
C GLN A 701 -17.59 0.57 35.22
N VAL A 702 -17.82 1.54 34.35
CA VAL A 702 -16.78 2.17 33.56
C VAL A 702 -16.26 3.37 34.36
N VAL A 703 -15.05 3.25 34.91
CA VAL A 703 -14.53 4.27 35.84
C VAL A 703 -14.05 5.51 35.09
N ARG A 704 -13.46 5.32 33.90
CA ARG A 704 -12.94 6.39 33.04
C ARG A 704 -12.95 5.97 31.57
N GLU A 705 -13.05 6.97 30.69
CA GLU A 705 -12.74 6.85 29.27
C GLU A 705 -11.55 7.75 28.94
N ILE A 706 -10.54 7.20 28.26
CA ILE A 706 -9.27 7.85 27.95
C ILE A 706 -9.14 7.99 26.43
N ASP A 707 -8.75 9.18 26.01
CA ASP A 707 -8.60 9.54 24.62
C ASP A 707 -7.20 9.16 24.08
N LEU A 708 -7.17 8.26 23.10
CA LEU A 708 -5.96 7.79 22.41
C LEU A 708 -5.41 8.79 21.36
N THR A 709 -6.11 9.89 21.09
CA THR A 709 -5.66 10.93 20.14
C THR A 709 -4.76 11.97 20.80
N LYS A 710 -4.79 12.08 22.13
CA LYS A 710 -4.06 13.08 22.91
C LYS A 710 -2.54 12.88 22.81
N PRO A 711 -1.80 13.83 22.21
CA PRO A 711 -0.34 13.77 22.14
C PRO A 711 0.33 13.71 23.51
N GLU A 712 -0.27 14.35 24.51
CA GLU A 712 0.22 14.46 25.89
C GLU A 712 -0.13 13.23 26.78
N LEU A 713 -0.66 12.15 26.20
CA LEU A 713 -1.06 10.96 26.96
C LEU A 713 0.15 10.26 27.59
N ASN A 714 0.45 10.58 28.85
CA ASN A 714 1.47 9.89 29.62
C ASN A 714 0.95 8.53 30.11
N VAL A 715 1.22 7.49 29.32
CA VAL A 715 0.77 6.11 29.57
C VAL A 715 1.18 5.59 30.95
N ASN A 716 2.41 5.83 31.39
CA ASN A 716 2.92 5.33 32.67
C ASN A 716 2.18 5.94 33.86
N LYS A 717 1.96 7.26 33.84
CA LYS A 717 1.19 7.97 34.88
C LYS A 717 -0.27 7.51 34.89
N GLU A 718 -0.84 7.35 33.69
CA GLU A 718 -2.22 6.94 33.51
C GLU A 718 -2.44 5.53 34.07
N ILE A 719 -1.58 4.56 33.74
CA ILE A 719 -1.69 3.19 34.25
C ILE A 719 -1.56 3.11 35.78
N LYS A 720 -0.65 3.88 36.38
CA LYS A 720 -0.57 3.98 37.85
C LYS A 720 -1.88 4.53 38.45
N THR A 721 -2.46 5.55 37.84
CA THR A 721 -3.72 6.17 38.30
C THR A 721 -4.88 5.17 38.20
N ILE A 722 -5.01 4.50 37.05
CA ILE A 722 -6.04 3.49 36.79
C ILE A 722 -5.99 2.35 37.83
N VAL A 723 -4.79 1.85 38.12
CA VAL A 723 -4.60 0.69 39.00
C VAL A 723 -4.76 1.07 40.47
N PHE A 724 -4.12 2.15 40.93
CA PHE A 724 -4.07 2.48 42.36
C PHE A 724 -5.21 3.38 42.83
N SER A 725 -5.62 4.36 42.02
CA SER A 725 -6.67 5.31 42.38
C SER A 725 -8.04 4.82 41.95
N ASP A 726 -8.20 4.51 40.66
CA ASP A 726 -9.50 4.12 40.11
C ASP A 726 -9.88 2.67 40.47
N ARG A 727 -8.88 1.86 40.83
CA ARG A 727 -8.99 0.42 41.13
C ARG A 727 -9.70 -0.33 40.00
N ALA A 728 -9.35 -0.01 38.76
CA ALA A 728 -9.85 -0.75 37.61
C ALA A 728 -9.23 -2.16 37.58
N GLU A 729 -10.00 -3.13 37.12
CA GLU A 729 -9.61 -4.53 37.00
C GLU A 729 -9.26 -4.90 35.55
N ALA A 730 -9.71 -4.08 34.58
CA ALA A 730 -9.43 -4.28 33.17
C ALA A 730 -9.25 -2.96 32.40
N ALA A 731 -8.45 -3.02 31.34
CA ALA A 731 -8.35 -2.00 30.30
C ALA A 731 -8.94 -2.53 28.99
N VAL A 732 -9.91 -1.79 28.46
CA VAL A 732 -10.55 -2.09 27.18
C VAL A 732 -9.97 -1.14 26.11
N LEU A 733 -9.33 -1.71 25.10
CA LEU A 733 -8.49 -1.02 24.13
C LEU A 733 -9.19 -0.98 22.76
N PHE A 734 -9.70 0.20 22.39
CA PHE A 734 -10.42 0.42 21.13
C PHE A 734 -9.70 1.48 20.26
N PRO A 735 -8.48 1.20 19.76
CA PRO A 735 -7.82 2.08 18.82
C PRO A 735 -8.61 2.14 17.50
N ALA A 736 -8.48 3.23 16.75
CA ALA A 736 -9.10 3.36 15.43
C ALA A 736 -8.08 3.31 14.27
N THR A 737 -6.79 3.50 14.56
CA THR A 737 -5.71 3.52 13.56
C THR A 737 -4.56 2.63 13.99
N GLN A 738 -3.66 2.28 13.06
CA GLN A 738 -2.43 1.54 13.38
C GLN A 738 -1.49 2.35 14.29
N LYS A 739 -1.45 3.68 14.14
CA LYS A 739 -0.72 4.56 15.07
C LYS A 739 -1.25 4.42 16.50
N GLN A 740 -2.56 4.44 16.67
CA GLN A 740 -3.20 4.24 17.98
C GLN A 740 -3.04 2.81 18.50
N ALA A 741 -3.00 1.81 17.62
CA ALA A 741 -2.67 0.45 18.01
C ALA A 741 -1.27 0.38 18.64
N SER A 742 -0.27 1.13 18.14
CA SER A 742 1.04 1.24 18.79
C SER A 742 0.96 1.82 20.21
N VAL A 743 0.18 2.89 20.42
CA VAL A 743 -0.06 3.46 21.78
C VAL A 743 -0.69 2.42 22.71
N THR A 744 -1.63 1.61 22.22
CA THR A 744 -2.19 0.52 23.04
C THR A 744 -1.18 -0.57 23.41
N LEU A 745 -0.10 -0.74 22.65
CA LEU A 745 1.00 -1.63 23.02
C LEU A 745 1.89 -1.02 24.10
N GLU A 746 2.06 0.30 24.11
CA GLU A 746 2.73 1.00 25.22
C GLU A 746 1.91 0.87 26.51
N ILE A 747 0.58 0.98 26.43
CA ILE A 747 -0.33 0.69 27.55
C ILE A 747 -0.13 -0.73 28.09
N ALA A 748 -0.03 -1.72 27.19
CA ALA A 748 0.22 -3.10 27.57
C ALA A 748 1.58 -3.27 28.27
N LYS A 749 2.64 -2.62 27.75
CA LYS A 749 3.99 -2.64 28.34
C LYS A 749 4.02 -2.01 29.73
N ALA A 750 3.47 -0.80 29.88
CA ALA A 750 3.40 -0.12 31.17
C ALA A 750 2.62 -0.93 32.23
N ASN A 751 1.54 -1.60 31.83
CA ASN A 751 0.82 -2.53 32.70
C ASN A 751 1.68 -3.73 33.12
N ALA A 752 2.42 -4.33 32.19
CA ALA A 752 3.31 -5.46 32.46
C ALA A 752 4.49 -5.06 33.37
N ASP A 753 5.09 -3.89 33.13
CA ASP A 753 6.19 -3.37 33.93
C ASP A 753 5.73 -3.15 35.38
N LEU A 754 4.52 -2.60 35.58
CA LEU A 754 3.94 -2.40 36.91
C LEU A 754 3.77 -3.72 37.69
N ILE A 755 3.39 -4.81 37.01
CA ILE A 755 3.27 -6.15 37.60
C ILE A 755 4.65 -6.67 38.05
N SER A 756 5.70 -6.40 37.28
CA SER A 756 7.06 -6.90 37.55
C SER A 756 7.74 -6.24 38.76
N THR A 757 7.37 -5.00 39.11
CA THR A 757 8.08 -4.15 40.07
C THR A 757 7.56 -4.17 41.52
N LYS A 758 7.45 -5.34 42.17
CA LYS A 758 7.30 -5.49 43.66
C LYS A 758 5.91 -5.32 44.31
N ASN A 759 4.86 -6.02 43.86
CA ASN A 759 3.78 -6.39 44.78
C ASN A 759 3.07 -7.71 44.36
N PRO A 760 3.35 -8.86 45.00
CA PRO A 760 2.75 -10.15 44.65
C PRO A 760 1.21 -10.20 44.81
N ASN A 761 0.60 -9.16 45.39
CA ASN A 761 -0.84 -9.03 45.56
C ASN A 761 -1.53 -8.13 44.52
N ASN A 762 -0.82 -7.60 43.51
CA ASN A 762 -1.44 -6.80 42.45
C ASN A 762 -1.38 -7.54 41.09
N PRO A 763 -2.52 -8.06 40.58
CA PRO A 763 -2.54 -8.82 39.33
C PRO A 763 -2.42 -7.94 38.06
N GLY A 764 -2.38 -6.61 38.19
CA GLY A 764 -2.44 -5.66 37.07
C GLY A 764 -3.80 -5.68 36.35
N LEU A 765 -3.88 -5.03 35.19
CA LEU A 765 -5.10 -4.94 34.39
C LEU A 765 -5.24 -6.13 33.45
N SER A 766 -6.43 -6.72 33.40
CA SER A 766 -6.81 -7.59 32.29
C SER A 766 -6.95 -6.76 31.01
N LEU A 767 -6.28 -7.14 29.92
CA LEU A 767 -6.35 -6.41 28.66
C LEU A 767 -7.40 -7.02 27.73
N LEU A 768 -8.29 -6.19 27.21
CA LEU A 768 -9.28 -6.57 26.19
C LEU A 768 -9.22 -5.60 25.01
N GLY A 769 -9.62 -6.01 23.81
CA GLY A 769 -9.72 -5.08 22.69
C GLY A 769 -10.47 -5.57 21.46
N GLY A 770 -10.58 -4.67 20.49
CA GLY A 770 -11.25 -4.91 19.21
C GLY A 770 -10.34 -5.53 18.14
N SER A 771 -10.93 -5.88 17.01
CA SER A 771 -10.29 -6.63 15.92
C SER A 771 -9.03 -5.98 15.30
N LEU A 772 -8.80 -4.68 15.50
CA LEU A 772 -7.56 -4.01 15.10
C LEU A 772 -6.32 -4.52 15.84
N LEU A 773 -6.48 -5.07 17.04
CA LEU A 773 -5.38 -5.68 17.80
C LEU A 773 -5.11 -7.13 17.38
N TYR A 774 -5.91 -7.71 16.48
CA TYR A 774 -5.68 -9.06 15.96
C TYR A 774 -4.72 -9.04 14.77
N GLY A 775 -3.45 -9.29 15.03
CA GLY A 775 -2.43 -9.36 13.99
C GLY A 775 -1.03 -9.69 14.52
N ASN A 776 -0.12 -10.02 13.61
CA ASN A 776 1.26 -10.37 13.96
C ASN A 776 2.02 -9.18 14.57
N THR A 777 1.71 -7.95 14.18
CA THR A 777 2.29 -6.73 14.75
C THR A 777 2.06 -6.63 16.25
N THR A 778 0.84 -6.92 16.73
CA THR A 778 0.51 -6.96 18.17
C THR A 778 1.37 -7.97 18.91
N LEU A 779 1.54 -9.17 18.34
CA LEU A 779 2.35 -10.24 18.95
C LEU A 779 3.84 -9.86 18.97
N GLN A 780 4.38 -9.35 17.86
CA GLN A 780 5.81 -9.04 17.72
C GLN A 780 6.23 -7.80 18.52
N LYS A 781 5.44 -6.73 18.48
CA LYS A 781 5.74 -5.48 19.19
C LYS A 781 5.33 -5.54 20.66
N GLY A 782 4.24 -6.24 20.98
CA GLY A 782 3.75 -6.42 22.35
C GLY A 782 4.52 -7.48 23.16
N LYS A 783 5.03 -8.54 22.50
CA LYS A 783 5.78 -9.63 23.14
C LYS A 783 5.06 -10.16 24.40
N LYS A 784 5.77 -10.25 25.53
CA LYS A 784 5.21 -10.72 26.81
C LYS A 784 4.16 -9.76 27.39
N ALA A 785 4.19 -8.48 27.04
CA ALA A 785 3.29 -7.48 27.61
C ALA A 785 1.83 -7.65 27.16
N VAL A 786 1.60 -8.32 26.03
CA VAL A 786 0.25 -8.65 25.53
C VAL A 786 -0.18 -10.06 25.88
N GLU A 787 0.60 -10.80 26.69
CA GLU A 787 0.20 -12.14 27.13
C GLU A 787 -1.12 -12.04 27.93
N GLY A 788 -2.08 -12.89 27.58
CA GLY A 788 -3.42 -12.87 28.16
C GLY A 788 -4.40 -11.89 27.52
N LEU A 789 -3.97 -11.01 26.60
CA LEU A 789 -4.84 -10.08 25.87
C LEU A 789 -6.00 -10.82 25.18
N ILE A 790 -7.22 -10.37 25.45
CA ILE A 790 -8.45 -10.89 24.84
C ILE A 790 -8.88 -9.99 23.70
N VAL A 791 -9.11 -10.56 22.51
CA VAL A 791 -9.56 -9.82 21.33
C VAL A 791 -10.83 -10.43 20.78
N ALA A 792 -11.82 -9.59 20.50
CA ALA A 792 -13.04 -9.99 19.78
C ALA A 792 -12.85 -9.78 18.27
N ILE A 793 -13.00 -10.86 17.50
CA ILE A 793 -12.74 -10.90 16.06
C ILE A 793 -13.91 -11.52 15.27
N PRO A 794 -14.10 -11.17 14.00
CA PRO A 794 -15.18 -11.71 13.18
C PRO A 794 -15.06 -13.22 12.93
N TRP A 795 -13.84 -13.73 12.80
CA TRP A 795 -13.56 -15.11 12.42
C TRP A 795 -12.16 -15.52 12.87
N PHE A 796 -12.00 -16.79 13.24
CA PHE A 796 -10.72 -17.36 13.64
C PHE A 796 -10.45 -18.66 12.88
N ARG A 797 -9.28 -18.76 12.26
CA ARG A 797 -8.92 -19.90 11.40
C ARG A 797 -8.83 -21.24 12.12
N ASP A 798 -8.42 -21.20 13.39
CA ASP A 798 -8.22 -22.42 14.18
C ASP A 798 -9.49 -22.82 14.95
N SER A 799 -10.59 -22.09 14.79
CA SER A 799 -11.91 -22.50 15.28
C SER A 799 -12.30 -23.86 14.67
N PRO A 800 -12.92 -24.78 15.45
CA PRO A 800 -13.25 -26.13 14.97
C PRO A 800 -13.98 -26.17 13.63
N ASN A 801 -15.00 -25.33 13.46
CA ASN A 801 -15.81 -25.30 12.24
C ASN A 801 -15.13 -24.59 11.06
N SER A 802 -14.13 -23.74 11.34
CA SER A 802 -13.43 -22.94 10.33
C SER A 802 -12.28 -23.68 9.66
N LYS A 803 -11.80 -24.80 10.24
CA LYS A 803 -10.61 -25.51 9.78
C LYS A 803 -10.66 -25.92 8.31
N ASN A 804 -11.81 -26.43 7.86
CA ASN A 804 -11.98 -26.89 6.48
C ASN A 804 -11.81 -25.72 5.49
N PHE A 805 -12.48 -24.59 5.76
CA PHE A 805 -12.34 -23.40 4.96
C PHE A 805 -10.91 -22.85 5.02
N ALA A 806 -10.30 -22.77 6.20
CA ALA A 806 -8.96 -22.26 6.39
C ALA A 806 -7.90 -23.09 5.65
N GLN A 807 -8.02 -24.42 5.65
CA GLN A 807 -7.13 -25.31 4.91
C GLN A 807 -7.30 -25.19 3.39
N ALA A 808 -8.54 -25.12 2.91
CA ALA A 808 -8.82 -24.92 1.50
C ALA A 808 -8.28 -23.57 1.01
N ALA A 809 -8.50 -22.50 1.79
CA ALA A 809 -7.99 -21.17 1.51
C ALA A 809 -6.45 -21.12 1.56
N LEU A 810 -5.82 -21.76 2.54
CA LEU A 810 -4.36 -21.89 2.62
C LEU A 810 -3.78 -22.54 1.36
N LYS A 811 -4.40 -23.61 0.87
CA LYS A 811 -3.98 -24.31 -0.35
C LYS A 811 -4.16 -23.45 -1.60
N GLN A 812 -5.28 -22.75 -1.70
CA GLN A 812 -5.58 -21.91 -2.86
C GLN A 812 -4.70 -20.67 -2.94
N TRP A 813 -4.46 -20.02 -1.81
CA TRP A 813 -3.81 -18.70 -1.77
C TRP A 813 -2.33 -18.74 -1.36
N GLY A 814 -1.76 -19.93 -1.14
CA GLY A 814 -0.34 -20.11 -0.81
C GLY A 814 0.06 -19.61 0.59
N GLY A 815 -0.90 -19.19 1.41
CA GLY A 815 -0.65 -18.61 2.73
C GLY A 815 -1.91 -18.51 3.59
N PRO A 816 -1.76 -18.27 4.90
CA PRO A 816 -2.90 -18.13 5.79
C PRO A 816 -3.75 -16.92 5.42
N VAL A 817 -5.08 -17.08 5.48
CA VAL A 817 -6.03 -16.01 5.16
C VAL A 817 -6.54 -15.28 6.40
N SER A 818 -6.96 -14.03 6.22
CA SER A 818 -7.52 -13.21 7.29
C SER A 818 -9.03 -13.41 7.44
N TRP A 819 -9.58 -12.84 8.51
CA TRP A 819 -11.04 -12.81 8.70
C TRP A 819 -11.75 -12.03 7.58
N ARG A 820 -11.06 -11.13 6.85
CA ARG A 820 -11.64 -10.38 5.72
C ARG A 820 -11.94 -11.33 4.56
N THR A 821 -11.03 -12.25 4.27
CA THR A 821 -11.26 -13.32 3.29
C THR A 821 -12.45 -14.18 3.67
N ALA A 822 -12.56 -14.57 4.94
CA ALA A 822 -13.68 -15.38 5.43
C ALA A 822 -15.03 -14.65 5.33
N THR A 823 -15.12 -13.39 5.78
CA THR A 823 -16.38 -12.63 5.74
C THR A 823 -16.78 -12.19 4.33
N SER A 824 -15.82 -11.95 3.43
CA SER A 824 -16.10 -11.67 2.01
C SER A 824 -16.51 -12.94 1.23
N TYR A 825 -15.95 -14.11 1.58
CA TYR A 825 -16.45 -15.40 1.08
C TYR A 825 -17.91 -15.61 1.50
N ASP A 826 -18.22 -15.41 2.79
CA ASP A 826 -19.59 -15.50 3.31
C ASP A 826 -20.56 -14.54 2.62
N ALA A 827 -20.13 -13.31 2.33
CA ALA A 827 -20.94 -12.31 1.62
C ALA A 827 -21.28 -12.78 0.21
N THR A 828 -20.31 -13.36 -0.49
CA THR A 828 -20.50 -13.90 -1.83
C THR A 828 -21.42 -15.13 -1.81
N GLN A 829 -21.27 -16.00 -0.82
CA GLN A 829 -22.15 -17.16 -0.62
C GLN A 829 -23.60 -16.75 -0.33
N ALA A 830 -23.82 -15.67 0.43
CA ALA A 830 -25.16 -15.12 0.65
C ALA A 830 -25.80 -14.66 -0.66
N PHE A 831 -25.08 -13.91 -1.50
CA PHE A 831 -25.56 -13.54 -2.83
C PHE A 831 -25.82 -14.77 -3.71
N ILE A 832 -24.91 -15.75 -3.77
CA ILE A 832 -25.09 -16.98 -4.55
C ILE A 832 -26.37 -17.71 -4.13
N LYS A 833 -26.60 -17.88 -2.83
CA LYS A 833 -27.79 -18.54 -2.29
C LYS A 833 -29.07 -17.81 -2.67
N THR A 834 -29.08 -16.49 -2.46
CA THR A 834 -30.23 -15.66 -2.81
C THR A 834 -30.52 -15.70 -4.31
N LEU A 835 -29.50 -15.52 -5.15
CA LEU A 835 -29.63 -15.54 -6.60
C LEU A 835 -30.14 -16.90 -7.11
N THR A 836 -29.64 -18.00 -6.54
CA THR A 836 -30.12 -19.35 -6.82
C THR A 836 -31.61 -19.51 -6.50
N ASN A 837 -32.03 -19.03 -5.33
CA ASN A 837 -33.42 -19.15 -4.87
C ASN A 837 -34.43 -18.33 -5.69
N ILE A 838 -34.02 -17.16 -6.21
CA ILE A 838 -34.91 -16.27 -6.96
C ILE A 838 -34.91 -16.53 -8.47
N SER A 839 -34.04 -17.43 -8.96
CA SER A 839 -33.95 -17.77 -10.38
C SER A 839 -35.31 -18.25 -10.94
N PRO A 840 -35.74 -17.79 -12.13
CA PRO A 840 -35.03 -16.92 -13.08
C PRO A 840 -35.30 -15.41 -12.91
N ASN A 841 -36.02 -15.00 -11.86
CA ASN A 841 -36.52 -13.63 -11.68
C ASN A 841 -35.49 -12.73 -10.99
N PHE A 842 -34.40 -12.42 -11.69
CA PHE A 842 -33.34 -11.57 -11.18
C PHE A 842 -33.74 -10.09 -11.22
N SER A 843 -33.98 -9.51 -10.04
CA SER A 843 -34.16 -8.08 -9.85
C SER A 843 -33.57 -7.67 -8.51
N ARG A 844 -33.16 -6.40 -8.37
CA ARG A 844 -32.62 -5.89 -7.11
C ARG A 844 -33.63 -6.03 -5.95
N GLU A 845 -34.92 -5.85 -6.23
CA GLU A 845 -36.01 -6.07 -5.27
C GLU A 845 -36.08 -7.53 -4.81
N ASN A 846 -36.04 -8.49 -5.74
CA ASN A 846 -36.07 -9.91 -5.38
C ASN A 846 -34.81 -10.32 -4.60
N VAL A 847 -33.65 -9.72 -4.91
CA VAL A 847 -32.43 -9.94 -4.12
C VAL A 847 -32.59 -9.40 -2.70
N LEU A 848 -33.18 -8.21 -2.51
CA LEU A 848 -33.46 -7.66 -1.17
C LEU A 848 -34.36 -8.58 -0.33
N GLN A 849 -35.45 -9.08 -0.93
CA GLN A 849 -36.35 -10.01 -0.23
C GLN A 849 -35.66 -11.35 0.05
N GLY A 850 -34.89 -11.87 -0.90
CA GLY A 850 -34.18 -13.12 -0.75
C GLY A 850 -33.02 -13.06 0.26
N LEU A 851 -32.35 -11.91 0.44
CA LEU A 851 -31.32 -11.74 1.45
C LEU A 851 -31.90 -11.81 2.86
N LYS A 852 -33.10 -11.26 3.10
CA LYS A 852 -33.80 -11.38 4.40
C LYS A 852 -34.11 -12.83 4.79
N GLN A 853 -34.23 -13.72 3.80
CA GLN A 853 -34.56 -15.13 3.99
C GLN A 853 -33.32 -16.04 3.91
N VAL A 854 -32.12 -15.48 3.77
CA VAL A 854 -30.90 -16.28 3.61
C VAL A 854 -30.64 -17.12 4.85
N ASN A 855 -30.35 -18.40 4.63
CA ASN A 855 -29.98 -19.34 5.67
C ASN A 855 -28.93 -20.30 5.12
N LEU A 856 -27.69 -20.13 5.59
CA LEU A 856 -26.54 -20.92 5.18
C LEU A 856 -25.98 -21.67 6.39
N SER A 857 -25.74 -22.96 6.19
CA SER A 857 -25.08 -23.83 7.17
C SER A 857 -23.58 -23.53 7.28
N PRO A 858 -22.89 -23.95 8.36
CA PRO A 858 -21.44 -23.85 8.51
C PRO A 858 -20.62 -24.37 7.33
N ASN A 859 -21.12 -25.42 6.64
CA ASN A 859 -20.44 -26.03 5.49
C ASN A 859 -20.61 -25.23 4.19
N GLU A 860 -21.62 -24.35 4.13
CA GLU A 860 -21.83 -23.43 3.01
C GLU A 860 -21.07 -22.10 3.23
N THR A 861 -20.55 -21.83 4.43
CA THR A 861 -19.84 -20.60 4.79
C THR A 861 -18.37 -20.89 5.11
N SER A 862 -17.68 -19.90 5.67
CA SER A 862 -16.31 -19.98 6.20
C SER A 862 -16.22 -20.69 7.56
N GLY A 863 -17.31 -21.29 8.05
CA GLY A 863 -17.32 -22.12 9.25
C GLY A 863 -18.46 -21.82 10.23
N GLU A 864 -19.11 -20.67 10.14
CA GLU A 864 -20.23 -20.31 11.05
C GLU A 864 -21.53 -20.12 10.28
N PRO A 865 -22.69 -20.50 10.83
CA PRO A 865 -23.95 -20.33 10.13
C PRO A 865 -24.20 -18.85 9.82
N LEU A 866 -24.83 -18.57 8.68
CA LEU A 866 -25.15 -17.21 8.26
C LEU A 866 -26.66 -17.06 8.03
N LYS A 867 -27.24 -16.17 8.84
CA LYS A 867 -28.58 -15.59 8.71
C LYS A 867 -28.48 -14.10 8.99
N PHE A 868 -29.32 -13.32 8.32
CA PHE A 868 -29.50 -11.91 8.63
C PHE A 868 -30.70 -11.71 9.54
N THR A 869 -30.64 -10.71 10.43
CA THR A 869 -31.82 -10.17 11.10
C THR A 869 -32.63 -9.31 10.13
N ASP A 870 -33.82 -8.88 10.55
CA ASP A 870 -34.66 -7.95 9.77
C ASP A 870 -33.94 -6.63 9.45
N ASN A 871 -32.95 -6.24 10.26
CA ASN A 871 -32.12 -5.06 10.07
C ASN A 871 -30.85 -5.31 9.23
N GLY A 872 -30.68 -6.52 8.69
CA GLY A 872 -29.52 -6.89 7.88
C GLY A 872 -28.27 -7.29 8.66
N GLU A 873 -28.38 -7.52 9.96
CA GLU A 873 -27.26 -7.89 10.84
C GLU A 873 -26.98 -9.40 10.81
N ARG A 874 -25.71 -9.81 10.81
CA ARG A 874 -25.35 -11.22 11.03
C ARG A 874 -25.76 -11.68 12.42
N GLN A 875 -26.42 -12.83 12.52
CA GLN A 875 -26.90 -13.37 13.81
C GLN A 875 -25.82 -14.09 14.65
N SER A 876 -24.72 -14.56 14.06
CA SER A 876 -23.68 -15.30 14.78
C SER A 876 -22.86 -14.39 15.72
N GLN A 877 -22.35 -14.97 16.80
CA GLN A 877 -21.52 -14.25 17.77
C GLN A 877 -20.09 -14.01 17.25
N PRO A 878 -19.45 -12.89 17.61
CA PRO A 878 -18.02 -12.70 17.41
C PRO A 878 -17.18 -13.75 18.17
N VAL A 879 -16.02 -14.09 17.62
CA VAL A 879 -15.08 -15.03 18.23
C VAL A 879 -14.17 -14.30 19.21
N LEU A 880 -13.95 -14.88 20.38
CA LEU A 880 -12.95 -14.39 21.34
C LEU A 880 -11.66 -15.19 21.21
N VAL A 881 -10.54 -14.50 21.06
CA VAL A 881 -9.20 -15.10 21.08
C VAL A 881 -8.35 -14.49 22.18
N GLN A 882 -7.41 -15.27 22.70
CA GLN A 882 -6.46 -14.88 23.72
C GLN A 882 -5.03 -15.05 23.23
N VAL A 883 -4.17 -14.08 23.53
CA VAL A 883 -2.72 -14.27 23.37
C VAL A 883 -2.22 -15.25 24.44
N LYS A 884 -1.73 -16.42 24.00
CA LYS A 884 -1.12 -17.44 24.86
C LYS A 884 0.15 -17.97 24.21
N GLY A 885 1.28 -17.88 24.90
CA GLY A 885 2.58 -18.32 24.39
C GLY A 885 2.97 -17.60 23.10
N GLY A 886 2.69 -16.30 23.01
CA GLY A 886 2.99 -15.48 21.83
C GLY A 886 2.15 -15.79 20.59
N LYS A 887 1.01 -16.46 20.73
CA LYS A 887 0.07 -16.76 19.63
C LYS A 887 -1.37 -16.50 20.05
N PHE A 888 -2.24 -16.16 19.10
CA PHE A 888 -3.69 -16.13 19.37
C PHE A 888 -4.23 -17.56 19.46
N THR A 889 -5.05 -17.81 20.48
CA THR A 889 -5.70 -19.09 20.76
C THR A 889 -7.18 -18.85 21.04
N LEU A 890 -8.03 -19.82 20.72
CA LEU A 890 -9.48 -19.68 20.93
C LEU A 890 -9.80 -19.62 22.43
N VAL A 891 -10.65 -18.67 22.83
CA VAL A 891 -11.26 -18.66 24.17
C VAL A 891 -12.49 -19.58 24.14
N PRO A 892 -12.54 -20.65 24.96
CA PRO A 892 -13.69 -21.54 24.98
C PRO A 892 -14.98 -20.77 25.29
N SER A 893 -16.06 -21.07 24.58
CA SER A 893 -17.38 -20.57 24.95
C SER A 893 -17.79 -21.21 26.27
N VAL A 894 -17.92 -20.42 27.34
CA VAL A 894 -18.56 -20.88 28.56
C VAL A 894 -20.01 -21.19 28.21
N ALA A 895 -20.43 -22.44 28.35
CA ALA A 895 -21.83 -22.80 28.21
C ALA A 895 -22.61 -21.95 29.23
N SER A 896 -23.56 -21.14 28.73
CA SER A 896 -24.51 -20.42 29.55
C SER A 896 -25.27 -21.42 30.42
N GLY A 897 -24.84 -21.63 31.66
CA GLY A 897 -25.51 -22.56 32.58
C GLY A 897 -24.70 -23.21 33.69
N VAL A 898 -23.39 -22.98 33.85
CA VAL A 898 -22.64 -23.54 34.99
C VAL A 898 -21.81 -22.47 35.69
N THR A 899 -22.27 -22.06 36.86
CA THR A 899 -21.48 -21.32 37.86
C THR A 899 -20.24 -22.15 38.21
N PRO A 900 -19.01 -21.60 38.10
CA PRO A 900 -17.83 -22.27 38.61
C PRO A 900 -17.97 -22.36 40.13
N SER A 901 -17.98 -23.58 40.69
CA SER A 901 -17.91 -23.78 42.12
C SER A 901 -16.61 -23.19 42.65
N LYS A 902 -16.71 -22.23 43.58
CA LYS A 902 -15.58 -21.75 44.36
C LYS A 902 -15.04 -22.92 45.21
N SER A 903 -13.93 -23.52 44.80
CA SER A 903 -13.06 -24.26 45.73
C SER A 903 -12.13 -23.24 46.39
N ARG A 904 -12.22 -23.18 47.72
CA ARG A 904 -11.38 -22.38 48.62
C ARG A 904 -9.91 -22.76 48.53
#